data_AF-A0A5N4AJG3-F1
#
_entry.id   AF-A0A5N4AJG3-F1
#
_cell.length_a   1.000
_cell.length_b   1.000
_cell.length_c   1.000
_cell.angle_alpha   90.00
_cell.angle_beta   90.00
_cell.angle_gamma   90.00
#
_symmetry.space_group_name_H-M   'P 1'
#
loop_
_entity.id
_entity.type
_entity.pdbx_description
1 polymer ?
#
loop_
_entity_poly.entity_id
_entity_poly.type
_entity_poly.pdbx_seq_one_letter_code
_entity_poly.pdbx_strand_id
1 'polypeptide(L)'
;MNLLPKSHQEFGQKDYWESFFKKRGGKAFEWYGEYPELCGHLHKYIKTKDNILVVGCGNSSLSSDLYDIGYLTITNIDISQVVIRQMKNLHEKTRPSLNYIQMDVFSMKFDDGSFTVIVDKGTLDALMPDDKPITKERICKYFTEIERVLKFGGRYICISLLQKHILDIILAYFPSHNWMFRVVRCYEAEKKSDSADSSLPVFMVICTKFKVLPQLILEANMGIEDKMIRFESSEGVMSLIDGVQQSAFICSGLRRSNIADQEDVSFDLHNPNDNAPRFTLHVVDIPHDHKHSSYAAFIVPQGREVEWMFSTSKGRKHLTKMTKYNRLAIITMHRGQIYNSLETVQNELQDAVCQVAPSGFKGKILFLSLGSDVGKRTVLTEGHSEISGGYIVEDVEISPKDRFRRLIYLSNQFVVQSEAKLKMVKCRNGEIKEFKDHLYLTCKHHIYMSIAAQIAILKFTSPSLALIGLGGGGLCMFLRKFLPLLDIIAIDIDNAMLEIAKKWFGFKQDSKLHVSILDGVDFIRQSAEKGKKYNAILFDVDSKDSSIGMSCPPKQFLDPLLLEDASKCLSEKGLLIINVVIRDESLRSPIVNDLKNKFVSIVTYKLEEDLNEIIICSREKYEKSNLSSLAKVASEKFDDFLTKNKVENRDVDDIKHFLDNLQIT
;
A
#
# COMPACT_ATOMS: atom_id res chain seq x y z
N MET A 1 24.37 -23.38 27.43
CA MET A 1 24.52 -22.06 28.10
C MET A 1 24.48 -21.00 27.01
N ASN A 2 23.58 -20.01 27.12
CA ASN A 2 23.50 -18.91 26.17
C ASN A 2 24.73 -18.01 26.36
N LEU A 3 25.72 -18.13 25.48
CA LEU A 3 26.99 -17.40 25.55
C LEU A 3 26.90 -16.00 24.94
N LEU A 4 25.81 -15.68 24.25
CA LEU A 4 25.61 -14.40 23.58
C LEU A 4 25.40 -13.25 24.58
N PRO A 5 25.75 -12.00 24.21
CA PRO A 5 25.58 -10.83 25.06
C PRO A 5 24.11 -10.66 25.45
N LYS A 6 23.85 -10.26 26.69
CA LYS A 6 22.49 -10.03 27.21
C LYS A 6 22.02 -8.59 27.01
N SER A 7 22.94 -7.68 26.68
CA SER A 7 22.65 -6.27 26.38
C SER A 7 23.62 -5.73 25.34
N HIS A 8 23.22 -4.65 24.64
CA HIS A 8 24.05 -3.97 23.67
C HIS A 8 25.34 -3.37 24.30
N GLN A 9 25.33 -3.04 25.60
CA GLN A 9 26.51 -2.50 26.29
C GLN A 9 27.61 -3.55 26.48
N GLU A 10 27.26 -4.82 26.63
CA GLU A 10 28.22 -5.92 26.80
C GLU A 10 29.06 -6.15 25.53
N PHE A 11 28.52 -5.85 24.34
CA PHE A 11 29.21 -6.01 23.05
C PHE A 11 30.50 -5.19 22.94
N GLY A 12 30.55 -4.01 23.56
CA GLY A 12 31.70 -3.10 23.48
C GLY A 12 32.79 -3.34 24.53
N GLN A 13 32.63 -4.34 25.41
CA GLN A 13 33.51 -4.53 26.57
C GLN A 13 34.56 -5.63 26.34
N LYS A 14 35.82 -5.30 26.58
CA LYS A 14 36.94 -6.25 26.48
C LYS A 14 36.74 -7.49 27.37
N ASP A 15 36.33 -7.28 28.63
CA ASP A 15 36.20 -8.35 29.62
C ASP A 15 35.10 -9.35 29.25
N TYR A 16 34.04 -8.88 28.57
CA TYR A 16 33.00 -9.76 28.03
C TYR A 16 33.59 -10.73 27.00
N TRP A 17 34.34 -10.21 26.02
CA TRP A 17 34.95 -11.04 24.97
C TRP A 17 36.00 -12.00 25.52
N GLU A 18 36.83 -11.58 26.49
CA GLU A 18 37.74 -12.52 27.16
C GLU A 18 37.01 -13.68 27.84
N SER A 19 35.88 -13.41 28.50
CA SER A 19 35.02 -14.42 29.13
C SER A 19 34.34 -15.33 28.10
N PHE A 20 33.84 -14.74 27.01
CA PHE A 20 33.23 -15.46 25.89
C PHE A 20 34.19 -16.47 25.27
N PHE A 21 35.41 -16.05 24.89
CA PHE A 21 36.40 -16.93 24.25
C PHE A 21 37.00 -17.96 25.22
N LYS A 22 37.10 -17.66 26.52
CA LYS A 22 37.45 -18.65 27.55
C LYS A 22 36.40 -19.76 27.65
N LYS A 23 35.11 -19.41 27.64
CA LYS A 23 33.99 -20.36 27.80
C LYS A 23 33.69 -21.17 26.54
N ARG A 24 33.89 -20.58 25.35
CA ARG A 24 33.58 -21.23 24.07
C ARG A 24 34.65 -22.25 23.63
N GLY A 25 35.91 -22.05 24.02
CA GLY A 25 37.01 -22.93 23.63
C GLY A 25 37.36 -22.83 22.14
N GLY A 26 37.88 -23.91 21.55
CA GLY A 26 38.43 -23.91 20.18
C GLY A 26 37.42 -23.98 19.02
N LYS A 27 36.11 -23.90 19.28
CA LYS A 27 35.10 -23.92 18.21
C LYS A 27 34.87 -22.51 17.64
N ALA A 28 35.05 -22.36 16.34
CA ALA A 28 34.84 -21.09 15.63
C ALA A 28 33.44 -20.50 15.90
N PHE A 29 33.36 -19.18 15.81
CA PHE A 29 32.11 -18.44 15.88
C PHE A 29 32.08 -17.38 14.80
N GLU A 30 30.94 -17.29 14.14
CA GLU A 30 30.81 -16.53 12.91
C GLU A 30 29.66 -15.54 13.02
N TRP A 31 30.01 -14.26 12.93
CA TRP A 31 29.05 -13.18 12.72
C TRP A 31 28.85 -12.97 11.23
N TYR A 32 27.59 -12.82 10.82
CA TYR A 32 27.17 -12.35 9.48
C TYR A 32 27.64 -13.21 8.30
N GLY A 33 27.74 -14.53 8.51
CA GLY A 33 28.11 -15.51 7.50
C GLY A 33 29.57 -15.99 7.59
N GLU A 34 29.81 -17.17 7.03
CA GLU A 34 31.13 -17.76 6.83
C GLU A 34 31.68 -17.39 5.44
N TYR A 35 32.94 -17.75 5.19
CA TYR A 35 33.59 -17.52 3.91
C TYR A 35 32.78 -18.02 2.69
N PRO A 36 32.18 -19.23 2.66
CA PRO A 36 31.46 -19.71 1.49
C PRO A 36 30.30 -18.80 1.06
N GLU A 37 29.61 -18.18 2.02
CA GLU A 37 28.48 -17.28 1.74
C GLU A 37 28.92 -15.88 1.32
N LEU A 38 30.14 -15.48 1.66
CA LEU A 38 30.67 -14.13 1.42
C LEU A 38 31.63 -14.07 0.22
N CYS A 39 32.21 -15.20 -0.19
CA CYS A 39 33.31 -15.26 -1.15
C CYS A 39 32.95 -14.65 -2.51
N GLY A 40 31.70 -14.79 -2.97
CA GLY A 40 31.21 -14.23 -4.24
C GLY A 40 31.34 -12.69 -4.30
N HIS A 41 31.19 -12.00 -3.17
CA HIS A 41 31.42 -10.56 -3.07
C HIS A 41 32.87 -10.22 -2.72
N LEU A 42 33.48 -10.94 -1.76
CA LEU A 42 34.87 -10.68 -1.33
C LEU A 42 35.86 -10.74 -2.49
N HIS A 43 35.76 -11.72 -3.38
CA HIS A 43 36.68 -11.88 -4.51
C HIS A 43 36.61 -10.75 -5.54
N LYS A 44 35.49 -10.01 -5.59
CA LYS A 44 35.36 -8.82 -6.44
C LYS A 44 36.30 -7.71 -5.94
N TYR A 45 36.53 -7.62 -4.63
CA TYR A 45 37.21 -6.49 -3.97
C TYR A 45 38.57 -6.80 -3.33
N ILE A 46 38.88 -8.08 -3.10
CA ILE A 46 40.14 -8.54 -2.53
C ILE A 46 40.88 -9.40 -3.57
N LYS A 47 42.19 -9.21 -3.71
CA LYS A 47 43.09 -9.98 -4.58
C LYS A 47 44.13 -10.71 -3.74
N THR A 48 44.65 -11.82 -4.25
CA THR A 48 45.62 -12.67 -3.53
C THR A 48 46.93 -11.97 -3.19
N LYS A 49 47.26 -10.89 -3.89
CA LYS A 49 48.44 -10.04 -3.64
C LYS A 49 48.19 -8.88 -2.67
N ASP A 50 46.96 -8.69 -2.20
CA ASP A 50 46.63 -7.63 -1.25
C ASP A 50 47.29 -7.89 0.11
N ASN A 51 47.70 -6.80 0.78
CA ASN A 51 48.07 -6.83 2.18
C ASN A 51 46.82 -6.55 3.01
N ILE A 52 46.30 -7.59 3.67
CA ILE A 52 44.99 -7.59 4.31
C ILE A 52 45.15 -7.40 5.82
N LEU A 53 44.42 -6.43 6.37
CA LEU A 53 44.20 -6.30 7.81
C LEU A 53 42.77 -6.75 8.15
N VAL A 54 42.63 -7.71 9.05
CA VAL A 54 41.34 -8.12 9.61
C VAL A 54 41.24 -7.55 11.03
N VAL A 55 40.30 -6.65 11.26
CA VAL A 55 40.09 -5.97 12.54
C VAL A 55 39.00 -6.68 13.36
N GLY A 56 39.23 -6.78 14.67
CA GLY A 56 38.40 -7.56 15.60
C GLY A 56 38.16 -8.98 15.11
N CYS A 57 39.26 -9.69 14.80
CA CYS A 57 39.21 -10.98 14.11
C CYS A 57 38.45 -12.06 14.90
N GLY A 58 38.35 -11.92 16.23
CA GLY A 58 37.77 -12.94 17.10
C GLY A 58 38.39 -14.31 16.85
N ASN A 59 37.54 -15.34 16.87
CA ASN A 59 37.90 -16.71 16.51
C ASN A 59 37.24 -17.17 15.18
N SER A 60 37.04 -16.23 14.26
CA SER A 60 36.48 -16.52 12.93
C SER A 60 37.45 -17.31 12.07
N SER A 61 36.92 -18.22 11.23
CA SER A 61 37.68 -18.98 10.23
C SER A 61 37.95 -18.18 8.95
N LEU A 62 37.35 -16.99 8.77
CA LEU A 62 37.44 -16.22 7.52
C LEU A 62 38.89 -16.04 7.05
N SER A 63 39.81 -15.69 7.95
CA SER A 63 41.22 -15.49 7.61
C SER A 63 41.94 -16.78 7.22
N SER A 64 41.62 -17.90 7.88
CA SER A 64 42.16 -19.20 7.50
C SER A 64 41.60 -19.70 6.18
N ASP A 65 40.31 -19.45 5.90
CA ASP A 65 39.66 -19.86 4.66
C ASP A 65 40.24 -19.07 3.47
N LEU A 66 40.48 -17.75 3.64
CA LEU A 66 41.20 -16.93 2.67
C LEU A 66 42.66 -17.40 2.48
N TYR A 67 43.34 -17.78 3.55
CA TYR A 67 44.71 -18.30 3.44
C TYR A 67 44.75 -19.57 2.59
N ASP A 68 43.84 -20.50 2.83
CA ASP A 68 43.82 -21.82 2.18
C ASP A 68 43.57 -21.75 0.66
N ILE A 69 43.02 -20.63 0.17
CA ILE A 69 42.80 -20.36 -1.26
C ILE A 69 43.85 -19.40 -1.87
N GLY A 70 44.90 -19.04 -1.13
CA GLY A 70 46.09 -18.36 -1.66
C GLY A 70 46.27 -16.89 -1.26
N TYR A 71 45.52 -16.36 -0.30
CA TYR A 71 45.77 -15.02 0.26
C TYR A 71 46.78 -15.13 1.40
N LEU A 72 48.06 -14.90 1.11
CA LEU A 72 49.16 -15.23 2.02
C LEU A 72 49.60 -14.09 2.95
N THR A 73 49.13 -12.86 2.72
CA THR A 73 49.52 -11.67 3.48
C THR A 73 48.33 -11.13 4.28
N ILE A 74 48.05 -11.78 5.42
CA ILE A 74 46.90 -11.45 6.28
C ILE A 74 47.40 -11.18 7.71
N THR A 75 47.10 -9.99 8.21
CA THR A 75 47.31 -9.60 9.61
C THR A 75 45.96 -9.48 10.31
N ASN A 76 45.81 -10.15 11.46
CA ASN A 76 44.60 -10.20 12.25
C ASN A 76 44.83 -9.49 13.57
N ILE A 77 43.93 -8.59 13.96
CA ILE A 77 44.01 -7.89 15.23
C ILE A 77 42.74 -8.04 16.06
N ASP A 78 42.91 -8.10 17.38
CA ASP A 78 41.81 -8.12 18.35
C ASP A 78 42.29 -7.53 19.69
N ILE A 79 41.37 -6.93 20.45
CA ILE A 79 41.67 -6.39 21.79
C ILE A 79 41.90 -7.51 22.82
N SER A 80 41.31 -8.69 22.58
CA SER A 80 41.35 -9.86 23.46
C SER A 80 42.63 -10.66 23.29
N GLN A 81 43.49 -10.63 24.30
CA GLN A 81 44.71 -11.44 24.29
C GLN A 81 44.42 -12.95 24.33
N VAL A 82 43.26 -13.33 24.87
CA VAL A 82 42.82 -14.73 24.94
C VAL A 82 42.65 -15.28 23.53
N VAL A 83 41.89 -14.59 22.68
CA VAL A 83 41.58 -15.08 21.34
C VAL A 83 42.81 -15.05 20.44
N ILE A 84 43.65 -14.03 20.57
CA ILE A 84 44.92 -13.95 19.83
C ILE A 84 45.82 -15.15 20.15
N ARG A 85 45.97 -15.54 21.43
CA ARG A 85 46.74 -16.74 21.80
C ARG A 85 46.11 -18.03 21.24
N GLN A 86 44.78 -18.14 21.32
CA GLN A 86 44.07 -19.31 20.78
C GLN A 86 44.30 -19.45 19.26
N MET A 87 44.14 -18.37 18.51
CA MET A 87 44.27 -18.38 17.04
C MET A 87 45.72 -18.58 16.60
N LYS A 88 46.71 -18.00 17.31
CA LYS A 88 48.13 -18.32 17.07
C LYS A 88 48.40 -19.80 17.20
N ASN A 89 48.02 -20.39 18.34
CA ASN A 89 48.29 -21.81 18.60
C ASN A 89 47.57 -22.72 17.58
N LEU A 90 46.38 -22.32 17.11
CA LEU A 90 45.61 -23.08 16.13
C LEU A 90 46.29 -23.09 14.74
N HIS A 91 46.90 -21.98 14.34
CA HIS A 91 47.38 -21.78 12.97
C HIS A 91 48.90 -21.82 12.81
N GLU A 92 49.70 -21.71 13.87
CA GLU A 92 51.17 -21.65 13.83
C GLU A 92 51.83 -22.74 12.96
N LYS A 93 51.31 -23.98 13.02
CA LYS A 93 51.88 -25.10 12.26
C LYS A 93 51.36 -25.23 10.83
N THR A 94 50.11 -24.82 10.58
CA THR A 94 49.41 -25.11 9.30
C THR A 94 49.36 -23.90 8.38
N ARG A 95 49.37 -22.69 8.94
CA ARG A 95 49.21 -21.42 8.21
C ARG A 95 50.17 -20.37 8.78
N PRO A 96 51.49 -20.60 8.67
CA PRO A 96 52.51 -19.80 9.37
C PRO A 96 52.55 -18.32 8.96
N SER A 97 52.03 -17.96 7.79
CA SER A 97 51.97 -16.55 7.36
C SER A 97 50.77 -15.78 7.91
N LEU A 98 49.83 -16.44 8.59
CA LEU A 98 48.75 -15.75 9.30
C LEU A 98 49.32 -15.07 10.55
N ASN A 99 49.34 -13.74 10.52
CA ASN A 99 49.80 -12.97 11.66
C ASN A 99 48.62 -12.62 12.56
N TYR A 100 48.77 -12.80 13.87
CA TYR A 100 47.78 -12.43 14.88
C TYR A 100 48.43 -11.50 15.90
N ILE A 101 47.86 -10.32 16.15
CA ILE A 101 48.44 -9.33 17.05
C ILE A 101 47.36 -8.80 17.98
N GLN A 102 47.64 -8.76 19.29
CA GLN A 102 46.77 -8.05 20.20
C GLN A 102 46.92 -6.56 19.96
N MET A 103 45.83 -5.88 19.60
CA MET A 103 45.87 -4.46 19.28
C MET A 103 44.51 -3.82 19.54
N ASP A 104 44.54 -2.57 19.99
CA ASP A 104 43.37 -1.71 20.05
C ASP A 104 43.17 -1.02 18.71
N VAL A 105 41.99 -1.17 18.12
CA VAL A 105 41.61 -0.58 16.84
C VAL A 105 41.51 0.94 16.89
N PHE A 106 41.36 1.56 18.07
CA PHE A 106 41.39 3.01 18.24
C PHE A 106 42.82 3.60 18.23
N SER A 107 43.85 2.75 18.25
CA SER A 107 45.26 3.15 18.23
C SER A 107 46.14 2.02 17.66
N MET A 108 46.07 1.83 16.35
CA MET A 108 46.82 0.80 15.63
C MET A 108 48.30 1.15 15.53
N LYS A 109 49.17 0.17 15.82
CA LYS A 109 50.63 0.35 15.82
C LYS A 109 51.25 -0.06 14.47
N PHE A 110 50.66 0.43 13.39
CA PHE A 110 51.14 0.26 12.02
C PHE A 110 51.49 1.60 11.40
N ASP A 111 52.39 1.59 10.41
CA ASP A 111 52.73 2.78 9.65
C ASP A 111 51.58 3.21 8.73
N ASP A 112 51.60 4.47 8.32
CA ASP A 112 50.61 5.02 7.41
C ASP A 112 50.64 4.30 6.06
N GLY A 113 49.47 3.98 5.52
CA GLY A 113 49.36 3.26 4.26
C GLY A 113 50.04 1.88 4.26
N SER A 114 50.01 1.14 5.36
CA SER A 114 50.55 -0.23 5.44
C SER A 114 49.73 -1.25 4.62
N PHE A 115 48.41 -1.09 4.56
CA PHE A 115 47.48 -2.09 4.03
C PHE A 115 46.78 -1.65 2.74
N THR A 116 46.42 -2.61 1.88
CA THR A 116 45.62 -2.37 0.66
C THR A 116 44.15 -2.74 0.87
N VAL A 117 43.86 -3.64 1.82
CA VAL A 117 42.49 -4.02 2.19
C VAL A 117 42.39 -4.10 3.70
N ILE A 118 41.31 -3.55 4.25
CA ILE A 118 40.90 -3.77 5.64
C ILE A 118 39.54 -4.45 5.63
N VAL A 119 39.39 -5.55 6.37
CA VAL A 119 38.14 -6.30 6.54
C VAL A 119 37.67 -6.18 7.98
N ASP A 120 36.46 -5.67 8.14
CA ASP A 120 35.73 -5.55 9.40
C ASP A 120 34.47 -6.41 9.29
N LYS A 121 34.33 -7.40 10.17
CA LYS A 121 33.15 -8.28 10.21
C LYS A 121 32.53 -8.24 11.60
N GLY A 122 31.56 -7.34 11.78
CA GLY A 122 30.87 -7.10 13.03
C GLY A 122 31.66 -6.42 14.14
N THR A 123 32.86 -5.92 13.85
CA THR A 123 33.62 -5.13 14.83
C THR A 123 32.99 -3.75 14.97
N LEU A 124 32.63 -3.10 13.86
CA LEU A 124 31.91 -1.81 13.92
C LEU A 124 30.59 -1.91 14.68
N ASP A 125 29.79 -2.96 14.45
CA ASP A 125 28.55 -3.22 15.20
C ASP A 125 28.80 -3.36 16.71
N ALA A 126 29.89 -4.04 17.10
CA ALA A 126 30.27 -4.20 18.51
C ALA A 126 30.74 -2.89 19.16
N LEU A 127 31.42 -2.03 18.39
CA LEU A 127 31.92 -0.74 18.88
C LEU A 127 30.85 0.35 18.93
N MET A 128 29.76 0.20 18.17
CA MET A 128 28.69 1.18 18.04
C MET A 128 27.32 0.62 18.50
N PRO A 129 27.17 0.26 19.79
CA PRO A 129 25.91 -0.29 20.31
C PRO A 129 24.79 0.74 20.47
N ASP A 130 25.12 2.03 20.38
CA ASP A 130 24.16 3.15 20.45
C ASP A 130 24.62 4.33 19.57
N ASP A 131 23.76 5.34 19.45
CA ASP A 131 23.95 6.53 18.63
C ASP A 131 24.38 7.76 19.44
N LYS A 132 24.83 7.56 20.68
CA LYS A 132 25.20 8.67 21.58
C LYS A 132 26.43 9.42 21.05
N PRO A 133 26.54 10.74 21.34
CA PRO A 133 27.66 11.56 20.86
C PRO A 133 29.05 11.00 21.21
N ILE A 134 29.22 10.44 22.42
CA ILE A 134 30.50 9.87 22.86
C ILE A 134 30.89 8.61 22.07
N THR A 135 29.91 7.79 21.70
CA THR A 135 30.11 6.61 20.86
C THR A 135 30.51 7.05 19.46
N LYS A 136 29.81 8.03 18.88
CA LYS A 136 30.14 8.62 17.57
C LYS A 136 31.57 9.18 17.54
N GLU A 137 32.01 9.90 18.57
CA GLU A 137 33.39 10.41 18.65
C GLU A 137 34.43 9.28 18.65
N ARG A 138 34.17 8.20 19.38
CA ARG A 138 35.05 7.02 19.38
C ARG A 138 35.10 6.36 17.99
N ILE A 139 33.97 6.22 17.31
CA ILE A 139 33.93 5.66 15.96
C ILE A 139 34.68 6.57 14.97
N CYS A 140 34.62 7.90 15.10
CA CYS A 140 35.44 8.80 14.29
C CYS A 140 36.95 8.55 14.49
N LYS A 141 37.40 8.25 15.72
CA LYS A 141 38.80 7.86 15.99
C LYS A 141 39.16 6.54 15.31
N TYR A 142 38.26 5.56 15.37
CA TYR A 142 38.43 4.30 14.67
C TYR A 142 38.53 4.48 13.14
N PHE A 143 37.64 5.26 12.53
CA PHE A 143 37.70 5.54 11.10
C PHE A 143 38.95 6.33 10.71
N THR A 144 39.45 7.20 11.58
CA THR A 144 40.72 7.90 11.37
C THR A 144 41.90 6.94 11.32
N GLU A 145 41.93 5.91 12.18
CA GLU A 145 42.95 4.86 12.13
C GLU A 145 42.83 3.99 10.88
N ILE A 146 41.60 3.60 10.50
CA ILE A 146 41.32 2.89 9.24
C ILE A 146 41.83 3.70 8.05
N GLU A 147 41.54 5.00 8.01
CA GLU A 147 42.02 5.88 6.97
C GLU A 147 43.54 5.94 6.97
N ARG A 148 44.17 6.15 8.11
CA ARG A 148 45.61 6.32 8.23
C ARG A 148 46.39 5.10 7.72
N VAL A 149 46.01 3.89 8.14
CA VAL A 149 46.75 2.67 7.80
C VAL A 149 46.43 2.13 6.40
N LEU A 150 45.39 2.66 5.73
CA LEU A 150 45.00 2.25 4.38
C LEU A 150 45.66 3.11 3.29
N LYS A 151 46.23 2.45 2.27
CA LYS A 151 46.78 3.10 1.08
C LYS A 151 45.70 3.79 0.25
N PHE A 152 46.08 4.81 -0.51
CA PHE A 152 45.24 5.31 -1.60
C PHE A 152 44.96 4.20 -2.62
N GLY A 153 43.71 4.09 -3.06
CA GLY A 153 43.19 2.97 -3.86
C GLY A 153 42.86 1.72 -3.04
N GLY A 154 43.17 1.71 -1.74
CA GLY A 154 42.80 0.64 -0.82
C GLY A 154 41.33 0.66 -0.46
N ARG A 155 40.85 -0.47 0.08
CA ARG A 155 39.42 -0.72 0.37
C ARG A 155 39.21 -1.07 1.84
N TYR A 156 38.27 -0.39 2.48
CA TYR A 156 37.67 -0.82 3.73
C TYR A 156 36.39 -1.59 3.42
N ILE A 157 36.32 -2.85 3.83
CA ILE A 157 35.19 -3.75 3.61
C ILE A 157 34.57 -4.04 4.98
N CYS A 158 33.36 -3.55 5.23
CA CYS A 158 32.63 -3.74 6.47
C CYS A 158 31.41 -4.63 6.24
N ILE A 159 31.34 -5.77 6.92
CA ILE A 159 30.21 -6.69 6.92
C ILE A 159 29.44 -6.48 8.22
N SER A 160 28.18 -6.06 8.10
CA SER A 160 27.36 -5.55 9.20
C SER A 160 25.87 -5.79 8.93
N LEU A 161 25.05 -5.72 9.98
CA LEU A 161 23.59 -5.59 9.83
C LEU A 161 23.18 -4.19 9.36
N LEU A 162 24.13 -3.25 9.36
CA LEU A 162 24.04 -1.89 8.85
C LEU A 162 22.83 -1.15 9.42
N GLN A 163 22.63 -1.26 10.74
CA GLN A 163 21.56 -0.54 11.45
C GLN A 163 21.67 0.96 11.19
N LYS A 164 20.54 1.67 11.27
CA LYS A 164 20.43 3.09 10.89
C LYS A 164 21.57 3.96 11.39
N HIS A 165 21.91 3.90 12.69
CA HIS A 165 22.96 4.73 13.27
C HIS A 165 24.37 4.41 12.75
N ILE A 166 24.62 3.15 12.36
CA ILE A 166 25.86 2.71 11.72
C ILE A 166 25.92 3.22 10.27
N LEU A 167 24.81 3.10 9.54
CA LEU A 167 24.70 3.61 8.18
C LEU A 167 24.93 5.13 8.13
N ASP A 168 24.29 5.86 9.04
CA ASP A 168 24.38 7.31 9.17
C ASP A 168 25.85 7.76 9.32
N ILE A 169 26.61 7.11 10.21
CA ILE A 169 28.00 7.53 10.48
C ILE A 169 28.95 7.15 9.33
N ILE A 170 28.74 6.00 8.67
CA ILE A 170 29.55 5.59 7.52
C ILE A 170 29.33 6.56 6.34
N LEU A 171 28.06 6.87 6.02
CA LEU A 171 27.72 7.80 4.93
C LEU A 171 28.08 9.25 5.25
N ALA A 172 28.16 9.64 6.53
CA ALA A 172 28.67 10.95 6.91
C ALA A 172 30.21 11.04 6.80
N TYR A 173 30.93 9.99 7.21
CA TYR A 173 32.39 10.01 7.29
C TYR A 173 33.05 9.78 5.92
N PHE A 174 32.83 8.63 5.29
CA PHE A 174 33.65 8.22 4.14
C PHE A 174 33.46 9.13 2.90
N PRO A 175 32.24 9.44 2.46
CA PRO A 175 32.02 10.37 1.35
C PRO A 175 32.66 11.76 1.56
N SER A 176 32.63 12.30 2.78
CA SER A 176 33.21 13.61 3.09
C SER A 176 34.75 13.61 3.09
N HIS A 177 35.38 12.43 3.16
CA HIS A 177 36.83 12.25 3.15
C HIS A 177 37.38 11.79 1.78
N ASN A 178 36.64 12.00 0.68
CA ASN A 178 36.98 11.55 -0.68
C ASN A 178 36.99 10.03 -0.90
N TRP A 179 36.08 9.30 -0.23
CA TRP A 179 35.92 7.87 -0.48
C TRP A 179 34.70 7.58 -1.34
N MET A 180 34.86 6.64 -2.26
CA MET A 180 33.72 6.00 -2.93
C MET A 180 33.02 5.08 -1.94
N PHE A 181 31.69 5.11 -1.92
CA PHE A 181 30.86 4.23 -1.10
C PHE A 181 30.08 3.25 -1.98
N ARG A 182 30.16 1.97 -1.62
CA ARG A 182 29.36 0.89 -2.21
C ARG A 182 28.73 0.06 -1.11
N VAL A 183 27.53 -0.43 -1.33
CA VAL A 183 26.86 -1.39 -0.44
C VAL A 183 26.25 -2.52 -1.25
N VAL A 184 26.45 -3.76 -0.80
CA VAL A 184 25.84 -4.95 -1.39
C VAL A 184 25.13 -5.75 -0.32
N ARG A 185 23.93 -6.28 -0.64
CA ARG A 185 23.22 -7.20 0.25
C ARG A 185 23.70 -8.64 0.05
N CYS A 186 24.02 -9.32 1.15
CA CYS A 186 24.61 -10.64 1.18
C CYS A 186 23.56 -11.74 1.38
N TYR A 187 22.76 -12.03 0.35
CA TYR A 187 21.64 -12.99 0.42
C TYR A 187 22.03 -14.41 0.87
N GLU A 188 23.19 -14.92 0.46
CA GLU A 188 23.64 -16.27 0.83
C GLU A 188 23.93 -16.38 2.33
N ALA A 189 24.39 -15.29 2.96
CA ALA A 189 24.59 -15.24 4.41
C ALA A 189 23.25 -15.28 5.17
N GLU A 190 22.21 -14.66 4.60
CA GLU A 190 20.85 -14.66 5.15
C GLU A 190 20.23 -16.07 5.07
N LYS A 191 20.28 -16.73 3.91
CA LYS A 191 19.70 -18.06 3.69
C LYS A 191 20.23 -19.15 4.62
N LYS A 192 21.52 -19.14 4.94
CA LYS A 192 22.10 -20.12 5.88
C LYS A 192 21.58 -19.93 7.31
N SER A 193 21.33 -18.68 7.69
CA SER A 193 20.75 -18.36 8.99
C SER A 193 19.25 -18.69 9.12
N ASP A 194 18.54 -19.00 8.04
CA ASP A 194 17.11 -19.41 8.07
C ASP A 194 16.84 -20.72 8.83
N SER A 195 17.88 -21.45 9.24
CA SER A 195 17.77 -22.55 10.21
C SER A 195 17.44 -22.08 11.64
N ALA A 196 17.62 -20.79 11.92
CA ALA A 196 17.20 -20.12 13.14
C ALA A 196 16.44 -18.85 12.76
N ASP A 197 15.12 -18.96 12.75
CA ASP A 197 14.13 -17.90 13.05
C ASP A 197 14.73 -16.45 13.07
N SER A 198 14.42 -15.64 12.04
CA SER A 198 14.83 -14.23 11.80
C SER A 198 16.28 -14.00 11.33
N SER A 199 16.49 -13.99 10.02
CA SER A 199 17.66 -13.39 9.39
C SER A 199 17.42 -11.89 9.13
N LEU A 200 18.07 -11.02 9.91
CA LEU A 200 18.16 -9.60 9.54
C LEU A 200 19.06 -9.49 8.29
N PRO A 201 18.77 -8.54 7.36
CA PRO A 201 19.59 -8.40 6.17
C PRO A 201 21.05 -8.14 6.50
N VAL A 202 21.93 -8.86 5.82
CA VAL A 202 23.38 -8.70 5.98
C VAL A 202 23.90 -7.87 4.82
N PHE A 203 24.69 -6.84 5.13
CA PHE A 203 25.28 -5.96 4.13
C PHE A 203 26.80 -6.03 4.17
N MET A 204 27.41 -5.90 3.00
CA MET A 204 28.83 -5.63 2.84
C MET A 204 29.00 -4.24 2.25
N VAL A 205 29.52 -3.33 3.05
CA VAL A 205 29.91 -1.98 2.66
C VAL A 205 31.35 -2.00 2.17
N ILE A 206 31.62 -1.36 1.04
CA ILE A 206 32.94 -1.21 0.44
C ILE A 206 33.22 0.28 0.27
N CYS A 207 34.11 0.81 1.11
CA CYS A 207 34.61 2.17 0.98
C CYS A 207 36.00 2.15 0.33
N THR A 208 36.19 2.86 -0.79
CA THR A 208 37.50 2.93 -1.48
C THR A 208 38.11 4.32 -1.30
N LYS A 209 39.33 4.38 -0.75
CA LYS A 209 40.04 5.63 -0.44
C LYS A 209 40.67 6.25 -1.68
N PHE A 210 40.34 7.49 -2.00
CA PHE A 210 41.00 8.24 -3.07
C PHE A 210 41.75 9.45 -2.54
N LYS A 211 42.77 9.89 -3.28
CA LYS A 211 43.49 11.13 -2.96
C LYS A 211 42.64 12.37 -3.26
N VAL A 212 41.94 12.33 -4.39
CA VAL A 212 40.96 13.33 -4.83
C VAL A 212 39.85 12.57 -5.54
N LEU A 213 38.60 12.85 -5.20
CA LEU A 213 37.44 12.29 -5.86
C LEU A 213 36.60 13.44 -6.44
N PRO A 214 36.63 13.69 -7.76
CA PRO A 214 36.03 14.88 -8.34
C PRO A 214 34.49 14.88 -8.30
N GLN A 215 33.89 13.71 -8.13
CA GLN A 215 32.44 13.54 -8.05
C GLN A 215 32.11 12.51 -6.98
N LEU A 216 31.02 12.74 -6.25
CA LEU A 216 30.49 11.78 -5.29
C LEU A 216 30.12 10.47 -6.01
N ILE A 217 30.50 9.34 -5.43
CA ILE A 217 30.18 8.00 -5.94
C ILE A 217 29.54 7.20 -4.81
N LEU A 218 28.21 7.06 -4.89
CA LEU A 218 27.40 6.25 -4.01
C LEU A 218 26.70 5.18 -4.85
N GLU A 219 26.92 3.91 -4.54
CA GLU A 219 26.35 2.80 -5.30
C GLU A 219 25.78 1.72 -4.38
N ALA A 220 24.66 1.12 -4.77
CA ALA A 220 24.03 0.04 -4.01
C ALA A 220 23.61 -1.12 -4.91
N ASN A 221 23.68 -2.34 -4.38
CA ASN A 221 23.13 -3.54 -5.00
C ASN A 221 22.33 -4.35 -3.97
N MET A 222 21.03 -4.51 -4.23
CA MET A 222 20.11 -5.28 -3.40
C MET A 222 19.67 -6.59 -4.07
N GLY A 223 20.52 -7.20 -4.92
CA GLY A 223 20.42 -8.60 -5.36
C GLY A 223 19.37 -8.98 -6.43
N ILE A 224 18.73 -8.03 -7.11
CA ILE A 224 17.80 -8.36 -8.21
C ILE A 224 18.55 -8.51 -9.55
N GLU A 225 19.71 -7.87 -9.69
CA GLU A 225 20.61 -7.98 -10.85
C GLU A 225 22.05 -7.78 -10.36
N ASP A 226 23.08 -8.28 -11.07
CA ASP A 226 24.51 -8.00 -10.78
C ASP A 226 24.90 -6.51 -11.06
N LYS A 227 23.89 -5.65 -11.24
CA LYS A 227 23.99 -4.25 -11.61
C LYS A 227 24.04 -3.38 -10.36
N MET A 228 25.03 -2.49 -10.29
CA MET A 228 25.09 -1.44 -9.28
C MET A 228 24.16 -0.28 -9.67
N ILE A 229 23.34 0.17 -8.72
CA ILE A 229 22.51 1.37 -8.87
C ILE A 229 23.28 2.55 -8.28
N ARG A 230 23.36 3.67 -9.01
CA ARG A 230 24.08 4.87 -8.57
C ARG A 230 23.10 5.90 -7.98
N PHE A 231 23.52 6.54 -6.90
CA PHE A 231 22.74 7.54 -6.17
C PHE A 231 23.41 8.91 -6.22
N GLU A 232 22.59 9.96 -6.27
CA GLU A 232 23.05 11.35 -6.26
C GLU A 232 23.30 11.86 -4.83
N SER A 233 22.65 11.26 -3.82
CA SER A 233 22.75 11.67 -2.43
C SER A 233 22.74 10.50 -1.44
N SER A 234 23.24 10.74 -0.22
CA SER A 234 23.26 9.76 0.86
C SER A 234 21.84 9.38 1.31
N GLU A 235 20.89 10.31 1.25
CA GLU A 235 19.49 10.07 1.63
C GLU A 235 18.85 8.99 0.76
N GLY A 236 19.17 8.95 -0.54
CA GLY A 236 18.67 7.90 -1.44
C GLY A 236 19.16 6.51 -1.06
N VAL A 237 20.45 6.38 -0.70
CA VAL A 237 21.04 5.13 -0.21
C VAL A 237 20.42 4.72 1.13
N MET A 238 20.24 5.69 2.03
CA MET A 238 19.60 5.47 3.34
C MET A 238 18.17 4.96 3.20
N SER A 239 17.37 5.60 2.35
CA SER A 239 15.98 5.20 2.11
C SER A 239 15.88 3.79 1.52
N LEU A 240 16.79 3.41 0.61
CA LEU A 240 16.84 2.06 0.05
C LEU A 240 17.13 1.00 1.14
N ILE A 241 18.17 1.22 1.95
CA ILE A 241 18.56 0.26 2.99
C ILE A 241 17.50 0.17 4.09
N ASP A 242 16.95 1.31 4.52
CA ASP A 242 15.87 1.36 5.51
C ASP A 242 14.64 0.59 5.02
N GLY A 243 14.25 0.77 3.74
CA GLY A 243 13.17 0.00 3.12
C GLY A 243 13.42 -1.52 3.16
N VAL A 244 14.64 -1.96 2.84
CA VAL A 244 15.04 -3.38 2.90
C VAL A 244 15.03 -3.94 4.32
N GLN A 245 15.52 -3.17 5.30
CA GLN A 245 15.52 -3.58 6.70
C GLN A 245 14.11 -3.65 7.27
N GLN A 246 13.27 -2.66 7.00
CA GLN A 246 11.87 -2.62 7.42
C GLN A 246 11.08 -3.78 6.79
N SER A 247 11.25 -4.02 5.48
CA SER A 247 10.57 -5.13 4.81
C SER A 247 10.95 -6.47 5.44
N ALA A 248 12.24 -6.70 5.70
CA ALA A 248 12.71 -7.92 6.34
C ALA A 248 12.17 -8.09 7.77
N PHE A 249 12.13 -7.00 8.55
CA PHE A 249 11.58 -7.00 9.91
C PHE A 249 10.09 -7.37 9.91
N ILE A 250 9.28 -6.72 9.06
CA ILE A 250 7.85 -7.01 8.97
C ILE A 250 7.61 -8.44 8.48
N CYS A 251 8.30 -8.88 7.42
CA CYS A 251 8.19 -10.25 6.91
C CYS A 251 8.56 -11.30 7.97
N SER A 252 9.62 -11.06 8.76
CA SER A 252 9.97 -11.93 9.88
C SER A 252 8.92 -11.91 10.99
N GLY A 253 8.32 -10.74 11.27
CA GLY A 253 7.20 -10.61 12.20
C GLY A 253 6.00 -11.43 11.74
N LEU A 254 5.59 -11.27 10.48
CA LEU A 254 4.51 -12.01 9.86
C LEU A 254 4.75 -13.53 9.85
N ARG A 255 5.99 -13.99 9.63
CA ARG A 255 6.33 -15.42 9.70
C ARG A 255 6.02 -16.03 11.07
N ARG A 256 6.25 -15.27 12.14
CA ARG A 256 6.18 -15.76 13.54
C ARG A 256 4.86 -15.46 14.24
N SER A 257 4.10 -14.51 13.73
CA SER A 257 2.87 -14.04 14.36
C SER A 257 1.65 -14.36 13.49
N ASN A 258 0.51 -14.49 14.17
CA ASN A 258 -0.80 -14.48 13.53
C ASN A 258 -1.44 -13.11 13.78
N ILE A 259 -1.91 -12.46 12.72
CA ILE A 259 -2.47 -11.10 12.76
C ILE A 259 -4.02 -11.09 12.65
N ALA A 260 -4.69 -12.20 12.98
CA ALA A 260 -6.15 -12.33 12.80
C ALA A 260 -6.96 -11.26 13.56
N ASP A 261 -6.48 -10.88 14.74
CA ASP A 261 -7.10 -9.86 15.61
C ASP A 261 -6.69 -8.42 15.24
N GLN A 262 -5.79 -8.24 14.27
CA GLN A 262 -5.32 -6.95 13.79
C GLN A 262 -5.96 -6.61 12.43
N GLU A 263 -5.75 -5.37 11.96
CA GLU A 263 -5.98 -5.06 10.54
C GLU A 263 -4.96 -5.80 9.66
N ASP A 264 -5.26 -5.90 8.37
CA ASP A 264 -4.31 -6.51 7.43
C ASP A 264 -3.06 -5.65 7.26
N VAL A 265 -1.94 -6.31 6.95
CA VAL A 265 -0.66 -5.64 6.66
C VAL A 265 -0.54 -5.50 5.15
N SER A 266 -0.19 -4.30 4.67
CA SER A 266 -0.06 -4.03 3.24
C SER A 266 1.35 -3.60 2.84
N PHE A 267 1.79 -4.01 1.66
CA PHE A 267 3.09 -3.67 1.08
C PHE A 267 2.92 -3.25 -0.37
N ASP A 268 3.55 -2.15 -0.75
CA ASP A 268 3.70 -1.78 -2.15
C ASP A 268 4.98 -2.41 -2.72
N LEU A 269 4.84 -3.10 -3.84
CA LEU A 269 5.93 -3.75 -4.56
C LEU A 269 6.26 -2.92 -5.81
N HIS A 270 7.52 -2.50 -5.91
CA HIS A 270 8.03 -1.66 -6.98
C HIS A 270 8.91 -2.45 -7.95
N ASN A 271 8.96 -2.00 -9.20
CA ASN A 271 10.04 -2.41 -10.09
C ASN A 271 11.33 -1.66 -9.71
N PRO A 272 12.52 -2.27 -9.88
CA PRO A 272 13.80 -1.64 -9.48
C PRO A 272 14.09 -0.25 -10.06
N ASN A 273 13.41 0.15 -11.14
CA ASN A 273 13.61 1.43 -11.83
C ASN A 273 12.35 2.30 -11.86
N ASP A 274 11.29 1.92 -11.14
CA ASP A 274 10.00 2.64 -11.15
C ASP A 274 9.66 3.15 -9.75
N ASN A 275 9.34 4.44 -9.68
CA ASN A 275 8.87 5.06 -8.45
C ASN A 275 7.38 4.79 -8.20
N ALA A 276 6.62 4.38 -9.23
CA ALA A 276 5.24 3.98 -9.06
C ALA A 276 5.16 2.53 -8.56
N PRO A 277 4.28 2.24 -7.58
CA PRO A 277 4.05 0.87 -7.15
C PRO A 277 3.46 0.06 -8.30
N ARG A 278 3.94 -1.17 -8.46
CA ARG A 278 3.46 -2.13 -9.46
C ARG A 278 2.40 -3.05 -8.88
N PHE A 279 2.54 -3.48 -7.63
CA PHE A 279 1.54 -4.28 -6.93
C PHE A 279 1.33 -3.77 -5.51
N THR A 280 0.16 -4.02 -4.94
CA THR A 280 -0.03 -3.96 -3.47
C THR A 280 -0.38 -5.36 -2.97
N LEU A 281 0.37 -5.83 -1.98
CA LEU A 281 0.21 -7.11 -1.31
C LEU A 281 -0.43 -6.90 0.06
N HIS A 282 -1.63 -7.41 0.29
CA HIS A 282 -2.30 -7.43 1.59
C HIS A 282 -2.19 -8.82 2.23
N VAL A 283 -1.57 -8.91 3.39
CA VAL A 283 -1.46 -10.15 4.18
C VAL A 283 -2.58 -10.18 5.20
N VAL A 284 -3.45 -11.19 5.10
CA VAL A 284 -4.67 -11.31 5.90
C VAL A 284 -4.69 -12.66 6.61
N ASP A 285 -4.82 -12.63 7.93
CA ASP A 285 -5.04 -13.83 8.73
C ASP A 285 -6.49 -13.93 9.21
N ILE A 286 -6.94 -15.18 9.38
CA ILE A 286 -8.14 -15.53 10.14
C ILE A 286 -7.72 -16.37 11.36
N PRO A 287 -8.55 -16.42 12.42
CA PRO A 287 -8.26 -17.24 13.59
C PRO A 287 -7.98 -18.69 13.17
N HIS A 288 -6.89 -19.26 13.70
CA HIS A 288 -6.43 -20.57 13.28
C HIS A 288 -7.51 -21.63 13.46
N ASP A 289 -7.85 -22.30 12.36
CA ASP A 289 -8.68 -23.50 12.38
C ASP A 289 -7.91 -24.65 11.70
N HIS A 290 -7.78 -25.76 12.43
CA HIS A 290 -7.07 -26.97 12.01
C HIS A 290 -7.67 -27.65 10.77
N LYS A 291 -8.86 -27.24 10.31
CA LYS A 291 -9.50 -27.72 9.09
C LYS A 291 -9.04 -27.02 7.81
N HIS A 292 -8.37 -25.87 7.94
CA HIS A 292 -8.03 -24.99 6.82
C HIS A 292 -6.57 -25.15 6.37
N SER A 293 -6.30 -24.98 5.08
CA SER A 293 -4.93 -24.97 4.56
C SER A 293 -4.17 -23.75 5.11
N SER A 294 -2.85 -23.85 5.25
CA SER A 294 -2.07 -22.84 5.98
C SER A 294 -1.91 -21.52 5.21
N TYR A 295 -1.74 -21.55 3.89
CA TYR A 295 -1.39 -20.34 3.13
C TYR A 295 -1.66 -20.45 1.62
N ALA A 296 -2.12 -19.35 1.01
CA ALA A 296 -2.23 -19.16 -0.44
C ALA A 296 -2.06 -17.67 -0.82
N ALA A 297 -1.90 -17.42 -2.11
CA ALA A 297 -1.95 -16.08 -2.70
C ALA A 297 -3.21 -15.92 -3.55
N PHE A 298 -3.75 -14.70 -3.62
CA PHE A 298 -4.92 -14.36 -4.42
C PHE A 298 -4.63 -13.14 -5.27
N ILE A 299 -4.57 -13.30 -6.60
CA ILE A 299 -4.40 -12.20 -7.53
C ILE A 299 -5.78 -11.65 -7.88
N VAL A 300 -5.99 -10.35 -7.64
CA VAL A 300 -7.22 -9.65 -7.99
C VAL A 300 -7.14 -9.22 -9.47
N PRO A 301 -8.07 -9.67 -10.34
CA PRO A 301 -8.06 -9.24 -11.74
C PRO A 301 -8.22 -7.73 -11.88
N GLN A 302 -7.59 -7.16 -12.90
CA GLN A 302 -7.70 -5.75 -13.26
C GLN A 302 -9.16 -5.36 -13.48
N GLY A 303 -9.56 -4.26 -12.84
CA GLY A 303 -10.93 -3.76 -12.83
C GLY A 303 -11.79 -4.35 -11.72
N ARG A 304 -11.29 -5.29 -10.93
CA ARG A 304 -12.03 -5.85 -9.77
C ARG A 304 -11.57 -5.24 -8.45
N GLU A 305 -10.39 -4.61 -8.39
CA GLU A 305 -9.76 -4.12 -7.15
C GLU A 305 -10.58 -3.11 -6.34
N VAL A 306 -11.56 -2.46 -6.96
CA VAL A 306 -12.49 -1.52 -6.30
C VAL A 306 -13.61 -2.20 -5.53
N GLU A 307 -13.90 -3.48 -5.82
CA GLU A 307 -14.98 -4.22 -5.17
C GLU A 307 -14.70 -4.39 -3.68
N TRP A 308 -15.76 -4.32 -2.87
CA TRP A 308 -15.69 -4.37 -1.41
C TRP A 308 -14.82 -5.52 -0.88
N MET A 309 -14.92 -6.69 -1.52
CA MET A 309 -14.19 -7.92 -1.18
C MET A 309 -12.66 -7.78 -1.27
N PHE A 310 -12.16 -6.83 -2.07
CA PHE A 310 -10.73 -6.59 -2.26
C PHE A 310 -10.28 -5.23 -1.70
N SER A 311 -11.13 -4.21 -1.77
CA SER A 311 -10.77 -2.84 -1.38
C SER A 311 -10.84 -2.58 0.13
N THR A 312 -11.62 -3.36 0.88
CA THR A 312 -11.79 -3.17 2.34
C THR A 312 -11.16 -4.29 3.17
N SER A 313 -10.67 -3.97 4.37
CA SER A 313 -10.15 -4.97 5.32
C SER A 313 -11.21 -6.02 5.70
N LYS A 314 -12.47 -5.59 5.91
CA LYS A 314 -13.59 -6.51 6.18
C LYS A 314 -13.85 -7.46 5.01
N GLY A 315 -13.86 -6.95 3.78
CA GLY A 315 -14.04 -7.75 2.58
C GLY A 315 -12.91 -8.74 2.34
N ARG A 316 -11.66 -8.30 2.56
CA ARG A 316 -10.48 -9.17 2.47
C ARG A 316 -10.50 -10.29 3.50
N LYS A 317 -10.90 -10.03 4.76
CA LYS A 317 -11.14 -11.07 5.77
C LYS A 317 -12.26 -12.02 5.36
N HIS A 318 -13.33 -11.52 4.73
CA HIS A 318 -14.42 -12.35 4.20
C HIS A 318 -13.92 -13.28 3.09
N LEU A 319 -13.14 -12.76 2.14
CA LEU A 319 -12.49 -13.55 1.08
C LEU A 319 -11.59 -14.65 1.66
N THR A 320 -10.75 -14.33 2.64
CA THR A 320 -9.88 -15.33 3.30
C THR A 320 -10.70 -16.49 3.88
N LYS A 321 -11.83 -16.19 4.56
CA LYS A 321 -12.75 -17.23 5.06
C LYS A 321 -13.34 -18.09 3.94
N MET A 322 -13.76 -17.48 2.83
CA MET A 322 -14.34 -18.19 1.68
C MET A 322 -13.34 -19.12 0.99
N THR A 323 -12.07 -18.69 0.87
CA THR A 323 -11.01 -19.48 0.22
C THR A 323 -10.56 -20.68 1.05
N LYS A 324 -10.95 -20.75 2.33
CA LYS A 324 -10.60 -21.81 3.27
C LYS A 324 -9.10 -21.90 3.61
N TYR A 325 -8.39 -20.77 3.62
CA TYR A 325 -7.01 -20.66 4.08
C TYR A 325 -6.91 -19.86 5.38
N ASN A 326 -5.95 -20.23 6.24
CA ASN A 326 -5.67 -19.51 7.50
C ASN A 326 -4.99 -18.14 7.25
N ARG A 327 -4.12 -18.08 6.24
CA ARG A 327 -3.51 -16.84 5.73
C ARG A 327 -3.73 -16.72 4.23
N LEU A 328 -4.08 -15.52 3.78
CA LEU A 328 -4.16 -15.19 2.36
C LEU A 328 -3.33 -13.94 2.06
N ALA A 329 -2.46 -14.02 1.06
CA ALA A 329 -1.80 -12.87 0.49
C ALA A 329 -2.60 -12.37 -0.72
N ILE A 330 -3.31 -11.25 -0.60
CA ILE A 330 -4.19 -10.70 -1.64
C ILE A 330 -3.43 -9.61 -2.40
N ILE A 331 -3.28 -9.77 -3.72
CA ILE A 331 -2.49 -8.91 -4.58
C ILE A 331 -3.38 -8.09 -5.50
N THR A 332 -3.24 -6.77 -5.47
CA THR A 332 -3.85 -5.85 -6.43
C THR A 332 -2.80 -5.29 -7.39
N MET A 333 -3.23 -4.99 -8.61
CA MET A 333 -2.39 -4.46 -9.69
C MET A 333 -2.68 -2.98 -9.90
N HIS A 334 -1.63 -2.15 -9.94
CA HIS A 334 -1.74 -0.70 -10.09
C HIS A 334 -2.07 -0.26 -11.51
N ARG A 335 -2.64 0.95 -11.64
CA ARG A 335 -2.90 1.61 -12.94
C ARG A 335 -1.60 2.08 -13.59
N GLY A 336 -1.60 2.24 -14.91
CA GLY A 336 -0.42 2.68 -15.68
C GLY A 336 0.64 1.61 -15.92
N GLN A 337 0.46 0.41 -15.37
CA GLN A 337 1.38 -0.73 -15.51
C GLN A 337 0.84 -1.75 -16.51
N ILE A 338 1.75 -2.47 -17.17
CA ILE A 338 1.41 -3.52 -18.15
C ILE A 338 1.61 -4.90 -17.51
N TYR A 339 0.57 -5.75 -17.63
CA TYR A 339 0.56 -7.14 -17.18
C TYR A 339 0.08 -8.02 -18.34
N ASN A 340 0.93 -8.96 -18.77
CA ASN A 340 0.70 -9.70 -20.01
C ASN A 340 -0.15 -10.96 -19.80
N SER A 341 0.11 -11.70 -18.72
CA SER A 341 -0.57 -12.96 -18.41
C SER A 341 -0.56 -13.23 -16.92
N LEU A 342 -1.46 -14.10 -16.46
CA LEU A 342 -1.49 -14.48 -15.05
C LEU A 342 -0.19 -15.21 -14.66
N GLU A 343 0.37 -16.02 -15.56
CA GLU A 343 1.65 -16.71 -15.37
C GLU A 343 2.82 -15.75 -15.17
N THR A 344 2.91 -14.69 -15.98
CA THR A 344 3.97 -13.68 -15.82
C THR A 344 3.84 -12.94 -14.49
N VAL A 345 2.62 -12.57 -14.10
CA VAL A 345 2.34 -11.95 -12.79
C VAL A 345 2.70 -12.89 -11.63
N GLN A 346 2.35 -14.18 -11.71
CA GLN A 346 2.70 -15.17 -10.68
C GLN A 346 4.22 -15.31 -10.53
N ASN A 347 4.96 -15.36 -11.64
CA ASN A 347 6.41 -15.46 -11.62
C ASN A 347 7.06 -14.22 -10.99
N GLU A 348 6.57 -13.02 -11.30
CA GLU A 348 7.05 -11.76 -10.68
C GLU A 348 6.79 -11.71 -9.17
N LEU A 349 5.67 -12.28 -8.70
CA LEU A 349 5.25 -12.24 -7.29
C LEU A 349 5.83 -13.37 -6.44
N GLN A 350 6.44 -14.39 -7.05
CA GLN A 350 6.81 -15.64 -6.38
C GLN A 350 7.66 -15.38 -5.12
N ASP A 351 8.69 -14.54 -5.22
CA ASP A 351 9.60 -14.26 -4.10
C ASP A 351 8.91 -13.45 -2.99
N ALA A 352 8.14 -12.42 -3.35
CA ALA A 352 7.44 -11.58 -2.39
C ALA A 352 6.40 -12.38 -1.59
N VAL A 353 5.63 -13.23 -2.28
CA VAL A 353 4.62 -14.09 -1.66
C VAL A 353 5.28 -15.18 -0.79
N CYS A 354 6.44 -15.71 -1.19
CA CYS A 354 7.23 -16.60 -0.33
C CYS A 354 7.70 -15.91 0.95
N GLN A 355 8.06 -14.62 0.89
CA GLN A 355 8.61 -13.91 2.05
C GLN A 355 7.62 -13.77 3.21
N VAL A 356 6.33 -13.64 2.91
CA VAL A 356 5.25 -13.46 3.89
C VAL A 356 4.53 -14.76 4.29
N ALA A 357 4.99 -15.90 3.80
CA ALA A 357 4.48 -17.22 4.19
C ALA A 357 4.64 -17.46 5.70
N PRO A 358 3.71 -18.16 6.37
CA PRO A 358 3.82 -18.44 7.80
C PRO A 358 4.94 -19.45 8.10
N SER A 359 5.50 -19.39 9.32
CA SER A 359 6.55 -20.30 9.76
C SER A 359 6.09 -21.77 9.66
N GLY A 360 6.98 -22.64 9.17
CA GLY A 360 6.70 -24.06 8.99
C GLY A 360 5.86 -24.42 7.75
N PHE A 361 5.51 -23.47 6.87
CA PHE A 361 4.93 -23.77 5.57
C PHE A 361 5.93 -24.55 4.70
N LYS A 362 5.53 -25.75 4.22
CA LYS A 362 6.37 -26.66 3.42
C LYS A 362 5.74 -27.04 2.07
N GLY A 363 4.66 -26.37 1.67
CA GLY A 363 3.92 -26.67 0.45
C GLY A 363 4.32 -25.80 -0.75
N LYS A 364 3.76 -26.10 -1.92
CA LYS A 364 3.72 -25.15 -3.04
C LYS A 364 2.65 -24.09 -2.76
N ILE A 365 2.99 -22.82 -2.88
CA ILE A 365 2.02 -21.74 -2.73
C ILE A 365 1.07 -21.77 -3.92
N LEU A 366 -0.23 -21.86 -3.65
CA LEU A 366 -1.25 -21.80 -4.69
C LEU A 366 -1.62 -20.35 -4.96
N PHE A 367 -1.58 -19.96 -6.24
CA PHE A 367 -2.11 -18.68 -6.70
C PHE A 367 -3.57 -18.86 -7.15
N LEU A 368 -4.47 -18.19 -6.46
CA LEU A 368 -5.90 -18.09 -6.74
C LEU A 368 -6.17 -16.81 -7.54
N SER A 369 -7.25 -16.80 -8.33
CA SER A 369 -7.76 -15.62 -9.02
C SER A 369 -9.23 -15.83 -9.38
N LEU A 370 -9.95 -14.76 -9.71
CA LEU A 370 -11.27 -14.84 -10.34
C LEU A 370 -11.10 -14.96 -11.85
N GLY A 371 -11.02 -16.20 -12.36
CA GLY A 371 -10.85 -16.49 -13.78
C GLY A 371 -9.43 -16.89 -14.15
N SER A 372 -9.18 -17.01 -15.46
CA SER A 372 -7.93 -17.51 -16.02
C SER A 372 -7.01 -16.43 -16.59
N ASP A 373 -7.42 -15.15 -16.53
CA ASP A 373 -6.65 -14.02 -17.03
C ASP A 373 -6.39 -12.98 -15.92
N VAL A 374 -5.64 -11.94 -16.26
CA VAL A 374 -5.31 -10.83 -15.35
C VAL A 374 -6.42 -9.80 -15.28
N GLY A 375 -7.60 -10.04 -15.86
CA GLY A 375 -8.61 -9.03 -16.12
C GLY A 375 -8.27 -8.19 -17.35
N LYS A 376 -9.25 -7.40 -17.80
CA LYS A 376 -9.09 -6.53 -18.96
C LYS A 376 -9.61 -5.13 -18.65
N ARG A 377 -8.67 -4.20 -18.63
CA ARG A 377 -8.89 -2.75 -18.48
C ARG A 377 -8.36 -2.04 -19.71
N THR A 378 -9.12 -1.10 -20.25
CA THR A 378 -8.71 -0.28 -21.40
C THR A 378 -8.95 1.18 -21.09
N VAL A 379 -7.86 1.95 -20.97
CA VAL A 379 -7.94 3.40 -20.79
C VAL A 379 -8.40 4.04 -22.11
N LEU A 380 -9.46 4.84 -22.04
CA LEU A 380 -10.03 5.56 -23.18
C LEU A 380 -9.51 7.00 -23.26
N THR A 381 -9.37 7.65 -22.10
CA THR A 381 -8.78 8.98 -21.99
C THR A 381 -8.25 9.18 -20.59
N GLU A 382 -7.20 9.98 -20.50
CA GLU A 382 -6.71 10.58 -19.27
C GLU A 382 -6.84 12.09 -19.43
N GLY A 383 -7.02 12.81 -18.33
CA GLY A 383 -7.14 14.26 -18.36
C GLY A 383 -7.00 14.87 -16.99
N HIS A 384 -7.14 16.19 -16.94
CA HIS A 384 -7.09 16.96 -15.71
C HIS A 384 -8.23 17.96 -15.68
N SER A 385 -8.89 18.07 -14.53
CA SER A 385 -9.83 19.13 -14.19
C SER A 385 -9.20 20.04 -13.15
N GLU A 386 -9.41 21.35 -13.29
CA GLU A 386 -8.97 22.33 -12.29
C GLU A 386 -9.61 22.10 -10.91
N ILE A 387 -10.81 21.51 -10.86
CA ILE A 387 -11.57 21.28 -9.62
C ILE A 387 -11.42 19.83 -9.14
N SER A 388 -11.39 18.85 -10.07
CA SER A 388 -11.39 17.42 -9.73
C SER A 388 -10.03 16.74 -9.85
N GLY A 389 -9.00 17.46 -10.31
CA GLY A 389 -7.66 16.94 -10.48
C GLY A 389 -7.54 15.99 -11.66
N GLY A 390 -6.52 15.12 -11.63
CA GLY A 390 -6.31 14.11 -12.67
C GLY A 390 -7.44 13.07 -12.67
N TYR A 391 -7.91 12.68 -13.85
CA TYR A 391 -8.95 11.67 -14.01
C TYR A 391 -8.64 10.70 -15.16
N ILE A 392 -9.23 9.52 -15.07
CA ILE A 392 -9.18 8.48 -16.10
C ILE A 392 -10.60 8.04 -16.43
N VAL A 393 -10.89 7.89 -17.72
CA VAL A 393 -12.05 7.12 -18.21
C VAL A 393 -11.55 5.82 -18.79
N GLU A 394 -12.03 4.70 -18.25
CA GLU A 394 -11.60 3.35 -18.62
C GLU A 394 -12.80 2.42 -18.85
N ASP A 395 -12.65 1.47 -19.76
CA ASP A 395 -13.55 0.33 -19.87
C ASP A 395 -12.95 -0.88 -19.13
N VAL A 396 -13.76 -1.55 -18.32
CA VAL A 396 -13.42 -2.81 -17.64
C VAL A 396 -14.33 -3.93 -18.11
N GLU A 397 -13.77 -5.12 -18.29
CA GLU A 397 -14.50 -6.32 -18.67
C GLU A 397 -14.43 -7.32 -17.51
N ILE A 398 -15.54 -7.49 -16.80
CA ILE A 398 -15.67 -8.45 -15.69
C ILE A 398 -16.01 -9.84 -16.24
N SER A 399 -16.83 -9.88 -17.29
CA SER A 399 -17.18 -11.09 -18.03
C SER A 399 -17.43 -10.71 -19.51
N PRO A 400 -17.47 -11.67 -20.44
CA PRO A 400 -17.82 -11.39 -21.83
C PRO A 400 -19.18 -10.67 -22.02
N LYS A 401 -20.08 -10.74 -21.03
CA LYS A 401 -21.38 -10.05 -21.04
C LYS A 401 -21.40 -8.78 -20.18
N ASP A 402 -20.44 -8.63 -19.27
CA ASP A 402 -20.42 -7.57 -18.27
C ASP A 402 -19.21 -6.67 -18.49
N ARG A 403 -19.44 -5.65 -19.33
CA ARG A 403 -18.50 -4.56 -19.60
C ARG A 403 -19.04 -3.28 -19.00
N PHE A 404 -18.16 -2.53 -18.34
CA PHE A 404 -18.51 -1.28 -17.69
C PHE A 404 -17.54 -0.19 -18.09
N ARG A 405 -18.05 1.03 -18.21
CA ARG A 405 -17.26 2.24 -18.35
C ARG A 405 -17.18 2.94 -17.00
N ARG A 406 -15.97 3.32 -16.59
CA ARG A 406 -15.69 3.95 -15.30
C ARG A 406 -15.02 5.30 -15.47
N LEU A 407 -15.35 6.21 -14.54
CA LEU A 407 -14.60 7.42 -14.26
C LEU A 407 -13.90 7.23 -12.92
N ILE A 408 -12.59 7.47 -12.90
CA ILE A 408 -11.73 7.36 -11.72
C ILE A 408 -10.97 8.68 -11.55
N TYR A 409 -10.93 9.22 -10.33
CA TYR A 409 -10.00 10.30 -10.00
C TYR A 409 -8.66 9.73 -9.53
N LEU A 410 -7.56 10.30 -10.02
CA LEU A 410 -6.20 9.88 -9.68
C LEU A 410 -5.82 10.19 -8.23
N SER A 411 -6.52 11.13 -7.59
CA SER A 411 -6.40 11.42 -6.16
C SER A 411 -6.96 10.30 -5.28
N ASN A 412 -7.88 9.48 -5.80
CA ASN A 412 -8.47 8.36 -5.08
C ASN A 412 -8.78 7.19 -6.03
N GLN A 413 -7.73 6.49 -6.45
CA GLN A 413 -7.80 5.48 -7.51
C GLN A 413 -8.63 4.24 -7.15
N PHE A 414 -8.92 4.01 -5.87
CA PHE A 414 -9.70 2.86 -5.41
C PHE A 414 -11.20 3.12 -5.32
N VAL A 415 -11.65 4.33 -5.65
CA VAL A 415 -13.07 4.71 -5.66
C VAL A 415 -13.53 4.98 -7.09
N VAL A 416 -14.57 4.25 -7.49
CA VAL A 416 -15.26 4.50 -8.76
C VAL A 416 -16.16 5.72 -8.60
N GLN A 417 -15.87 6.79 -9.32
CA GLN A 417 -16.63 8.03 -9.26
C GLN A 417 -17.92 7.93 -10.05
N SER A 418 -17.91 7.24 -11.18
CA SER A 418 -19.11 6.93 -11.95
C SER A 418 -18.89 5.68 -12.78
N GLU A 419 -19.95 4.88 -12.92
CA GLU A 419 -19.94 3.67 -13.71
C GLU A 419 -21.17 3.60 -14.62
N ALA A 420 -21.01 3.05 -15.82
CA ALA A 420 -22.12 2.75 -16.72
C ALA A 420 -21.94 1.38 -17.37
N LYS A 421 -23.00 0.57 -17.39
CA LYS A 421 -22.99 -0.72 -18.10
C LYS A 421 -22.98 -0.48 -19.61
N LEU A 422 -22.12 -1.22 -20.32
CA LEU A 422 -22.00 -1.18 -21.76
C LEU A 422 -22.75 -2.37 -22.38
N LYS A 423 -23.60 -2.09 -23.37
CA LYS A 423 -24.29 -3.09 -24.19
C LYS A 423 -23.80 -3.03 -25.63
N MET A 424 -23.45 -4.18 -26.18
CA MET A 424 -23.11 -4.33 -27.59
C MET A 424 -24.36 -4.74 -28.36
N VAL A 425 -24.80 -3.90 -29.29
CA VAL A 425 -26.00 -4.15 -30.11
C VAL A 425 -25.59 -4.30 -31.56
N LYS A 426 -25.96 -5.43 -32.17
CA LYS A 426 -25.78 -5.65 -33.60
C LYS A 426 -26.86 -4.88 -34.37
N CYS A 427 -26.43 -3.88 -35.12
CA CYS A 427 -27.30 -3.08 -35.98
C CYS A 427 -27.76 -3.90 -37.20
N ARG A 428 -28.82 -3.42 -37.87
CA ARG A 428 -29.41 -4.09 -39.05
C ARG A 428 -28.42 -4.25 -40.21
N ASN A 429 -27.40 -3.40 -40.30
CA ASN A 429 -26.31 -3.47 -41.28
C ASN A 429 -25.19 -4.45 -40.90
N GLY A 430 -25.33 -5.19 -39.79
CA GLY A 430 -24.32 -6.11 -39.27
C GLY A 430 -23.23 -5.46 -38.40
N GLU A 431 -23.19 -4.13 -38.34
CA GLU A 431 -22.26 -3.35 -37.50
C GLU A 431 -22.60 -3.52 -36.02
N ILE A 432 -21.61 -3.75 -35.16
CA ILE A 432 -21.84 -3.84 -33.72
C ILE A 432 -21.55 -2.45 -33.12
N LYS A 433 -22.57 -1.83 -32.53
CA LYS A 433 -22.43 -0.54 -31.85
C LYS A 433 -22.52 -0.71 -30.34
N GLU A 434 -21.67 0.02 -29.64
CA GLU A 434 -21.67 0.12 -28.19
C GLU A 434 -22.70 1.16 -27.74
N PHE A 435 -23.51 0.81 -26.76
CA PHE A 435 -24.48 1.68 -26.11
C PHE A 435 -24.30 1.67 -24.59
N LYS A 436 -24.52 2.83 -23.96
CA LYS A 436 -24.53 2.97 -22.50
C LYS A 436 -25.93 2.65 -22.00
N ASP A 437 -26.06 1.67 -21.13
CA ASP A 437 -27.35 1.23 -20.64
C ASP A 437 -27.85 2.13 -19.49
N HIS A 438 -28.51 3.23 -19.87
CA HIS A 438 -29.12 4.18 -18.94
C HIS A 438 -30.30 3.62 -18.13
N LEU A 439 -30.68 2.36 -18.33
CA LEU A 439 -31.68 1.67 -17.50
C LEU A 439 -31.04 0.80 -16.41
N TYR A 440 -29.71 0.61 -16.46
CA TYR A 440 -28.97 -0.16 -15.50
C TYR A 440 -28.28 0.79 -14.50
N LEU A 441 -28.74 0.77 -13.25
CA LEU A 441 -28.06 1.44 -12.15
C LEU A 441 -26.98 0.51 -11.61
N THR A 442 -25.73 0.94 -11.72
CA THR A 442 -24.55 0.18 -11.25
C THR A 442 -24.39 0.22 -9.74
N CYS A 443 -24.81 1.31 -9.12
CA CYS A 443 -24.70 1.52 -7.69
C CYS A 443 -26.05 1.26 -7.01
N LYS A 444 -26.06 0.44 -5.94
CA LYS A 444 -27.28 0.12 -5.20
C LYS A 444 -27.94 1.36 -4.58
N HIS A 445 -27.16 2.32 -4.07
CA HIS A 445 -27.71 3.54 -3.47
C HIS A 445 -28.56 4.37 -4.46
N HIS A 446 -28.23 4.37 -5.76
CA HIS A 446 -29.04 5.04 -6.80
C HIS A 446 -30.42 4.43 -6.99
N ILE A 447 -30.58 3.13 -6.72
CA ILE A 447 -31.88 2.44 -6.72
C ILE A 447 -32.77 3.05 -5.64
N TYR A 448 -32.28 3.09 -4.40
CA TYR A 448 -33.03 3.62 -3.26
C TYR A 448 -33.28 5.13 -3.36
N MET A 449 -32.32 5.91 -3.88
CA MET A 449 -32.55 7.33 -4.19
C MET A 449 -33.65 7.51 -5.25
N SER A 450 -33.73 6.64 -6.25
CA SER A 450 -34.78 6.67 -7.28
C SER A 450 -36.15 6.31 -6.71
N ILE A 451 -36.22 5.34 -5.79
CA ILE A 451 -37.44 5.00 -5.06
C ILE A 451 -37.87 6.19 -4.17
N ALA A 452 -36.94 6.81 -3.45
CA ALA A 452 -37.22 7.97 -2.61
C ALA A 452 -37.70 9.18 -3.45
N ALA A 453 -37.08 9.44 -4.61
CA ALA A 453 -37.52 10.46 -5.54
C ALA A 453 -38.94 10.18 -6.04
N GLN A 454 -39.27 8.91 -6.34
CA GLN A 454 -40.62 8.50 -6.70
C GLN A 454 -41.62 8.81 -5.58
N ILE A 455 -41.31 8.49 -4.32
CA ILE A 455 -42.17 8.81 -3.16
C ILE A 455 -42.45 10.31 -3.10
N ALA A 456 -41.41 11.14 -3.28
CA ALA A 456 -41.51 12.59 -3.22
C ALA A 456 -42.46 13.17 -4.29
N ILE A 457 -42.58 12.50 -5.45
CA ILE A 457 -43.34 13.01 -6.59
C ILE A 457 -44.71 12.35 -6.80
N LEU A 458 -45.02 11.25 -6.10
CA LEU A 458 -46.26 10.47 -6.27
C LEU A 458 -47.55 11.32 -6.26
N LYS A 459 -47.55 12.43 -5.54
CA LYS A 459 -48.71 13.31 -5.32
C LYS A 459 -48.73 14.55 -6.22
N PHE A 460 -47.79 14.67 -7.16
CA PHE A 460 -47.59 15.89 -7.97
C PHE A 460 -47.77 15.61 -9.47
N THR A 461 -48.48 16.51 -10.15
CA THR A 461 -48.76 16.40 -11.60
C THR A 461 -47.65 16.97 -12.47
N SER A 462 -46.86 17.91 -11.95
CA SER A 462 -45.70 18.50 -12.62
C SER A 462 -44.55 18.65 -11.62
N PRO A 463 -43.90 17.54 -11.26
CA PRO A 463 -42.88 17.55 -10.22
C PRO A 463 -41.55 18.12 -10.72
N SER A 464 -40.79 18.69 -9.78
CA SER A 464 -39.43 19.19 -9.99
C SER A 464 -38.45 18.61 -8.98
N LEU A 465 -37.23 18.34 -9.43
CA LEU A 465 -36.16 17.77 -8.62
C LEU A 465 -34.85 18.53 -8.87
N ALA A 466 -34.18 18.90 -7.79
CA ALA A 466 -32.79 19.37 -7.83
C ALA A 466 -31.85 18.23 -7.43
N LEU A 467 -30.85 17.94 -8.26
CA LEU A 467 -29.86 16.91 -8.01
C LEU A 467 -28.48 17.58 -7.92
N ILE A 468 -27.85 17.51 -6.76
CA ILE A 468 -26.52 18.07 -6.54
C ILE A 468 -25.49 16.95 -6.69
N GLY A 469 -24.58 17.10 -7.66
CA GLY A 469 -23.60 16.10 -8.08
C GLY A 469 -24.02 15.39 -9.37
N LEU A 470 -23.44 15.76 -10.52
CA LEU A 470 -23.76 15.11 -11.81
C LEU A 470 -23.00 13.78 -11.96
N GLY A 471 -21.71 13.78 -11.64
CA GLY A 471 -20.80 12.68 -11.97
C GLY A 471 -20.84 12.35 -13.47
N GLY A 472 -20.93 11.06 -13.80
CA GLY A 472 -21.13 10.57 -15.17
C GLY A 472 -22.58 10.71 -15.67
N GLY A 473 -23.50 11.23 -14.85
CA GLY A 473 -24.89 11.49 -15.20
C GLY A 473 -25.82 10.26 -15.24
N GLY A 474 -25.36 9.11 -14.73
CA GLY A 474 -26.13 7.84 -14.73
C GLY A 474 -27.48 7.96 -14.03
N LEU A 475 -27.50 8.47 -12.78
CA LEU A 475 -28.73 8.68 -12.01
C LEU A 475 -29.69 9.65 -12.72
N CYS A 476 -29.18 10.74 -13.29
CA CYS A 476 -29.99 11.70 -14.05
C CYS A 476 -30.67 11.05 -15.27
N MET A 477 -29.90 10.28 -16.06
CA MET A 477 -30.40 9.61 -17.26
C MET A 477 -31.42 8.52 -16.92
N PHE A 478 -31.21 7.81 -15.81
CA PHE A 478 -32.16 6.83 -15.29
C PHE A 478 -33.46 7.50 -14.84
N LEU A 479 -33.38 8.51 -13.96
CA LEU A 479 -34.55 9.25 -13.47
C LEU A 479 -35.36 9.85 -14.62
N ARG A 480 -34.69 10.40 -15.64
CA ARG A 480 -35.34 10.96 -16.83
C ARG A 480 -36.19 9.92 -17.59
N LYS A 481 -35.75 8.65 -17.62
CA LYS A 481 -36.46 7.53 -18.25
C LYS A 481 -37.54 6.94 -17.35
N PHE A 482 -37.25 6.80 -16.05
CA PHE A 482 -38.15 6.24 -15.05
C PHE A 482 -39.33 7.18 -14.77
N LEU A 483 -39.06 8.49 -14.65
CA LEU A 483 -40.00 9.54 -14.24
C LEU A 483 -40.12 10.60 -15.35
N PRO A 484 -40.80 10.32 -16.47
CA PRO A 484 -40.70 11.14 -17.69
C PRO A 484 -41.31 12.55 -17.57
N LEU A 485 -42.16 12.79 -16.57
CA LEU A 485 -42.79 14.09 -16.29
C LEU A 485 -41.95 14.98 -15.35
N LEU A 486 -40.94 14.41 -14.70
CA LEU A 486 -40.09 15.09 -13.74
C LEU A 486 -39.19 16.10 -14.44
N ASP A 487 -39.23 17.35 -13.97
CA ASP A 487 -38.27 18.37 -14.36
C ASP A 487 -37.04 18.31 -13.45
N ILE A 488 -35.89 17.95 -14.02
CA ILE A 488 -34.65 17.70 -13.31
C ILE A 488 -33.65 18.82 -13.62
N ILE A 489 -33.22 19.51 -12.58
CA ILE A 489 -32.03 20.36 -12.61
C ILE A 489 -30.88 19.64 -11.91
N ALA A 490 -29.85 19.26 -12.66
CA ALA A 490 -28.62 18.73 -12.10
C ALA A 490 -27.59 19.86 -11.92
N ILE A 491 -26.94 19.89 -10.77
CA ILE A 491 -25.95 20.90 -10.40
C ILE A 491 -24.61 20.21 -10.21
N ASP A 492 -23.60 20.64 -10.95
CA ASP A 492 -22.23 20.20 -10.73
C ASP A 492 -21.31 21.41 -10.70
N ILE A 493 -20.32 21.38 -9.81
CA ILE A 493 -19.35 22.46 -9.69
C ILE A 493 -18.36 22.44 -10.86
N ASP A 494 -18.15 21.28 -11.48
CA ASP A 494 -17.08 21.03 -12.44
C ASP A 494 -17.61 20.85 -13.86
N ASN A 495 -17.33 21.83 -14.73
CA ASN A 495 -17.69 21.75 -16.15
C ASN A 495 -17.05 20.54 -16.87
N ALA A 496 -15.87 20.08 -16.42
CA ALA A 496 -15.24 18.90 -16.99
C ALA A 496 -16.11 17.65 -16.80
N MET A 497 -16.88 17.56 -15.70
CA MET A 497 -17.78 16.43 -15.45
C MET A 497 -18.93 16.39 -16.45
N LEU A 498 -19.51 17.55 -16.80
CA LEU A 498 -20.53 17.62 -17.84
C LEU A 498 -19.99 17.16 -19.20
N GLU A 499 -18.78 17.59 -19.57
CA GLU A 499 -18.16 17.20 -20.84
C GLU A 499 -17.80 15.71 -20.87
N ILE A 500 -17.30 15.16 -19.77
CA ILE A 500 -17.05 13.72 -19.61
C ILE A 500 -18.37 12.93 -19.70
N ALA A 501 -19.41 13.35 -18.99
CA ALA A 501 -20.72 12.71 -18.99
C ALA A 501 -21.31 12.64 -20.41
N LYS A 502 -21.26 13.76 -21.16
CA LYS A 502 -21.74 13.81 -22.55
C LYS A 502 -20.90 12.91 -23.46
N LYS A 503 -19.58 13.07 -23.44
CA LYS A 503 -18.67 12.42 -24.38
C LYS A 503 -18.56 10.92 -24.14
N TRP A 504 -18.44 10.50 -22.89
CA TRP A 504 -18.07 9.14 -22.53
C TRP A 504 -19.21 8.31 -21.95
N PHE A 505 -20.13 8.93 -21.21
CA PHE A 505 -21.26 8.24 -20.57
C PHE A 505 -22.59 8.41 -21.32
N GLY A 506 -22.62 9.19 -22.40
CA GLY A 506 -23.80 9.35 -23.24
C GLY A 506 -24.93 10.14 -22.56
N PHE A 507 -24.57 11.04 -21.65
CA PHE A 507 -25.47 11.99 -21.02
C PHE A 507 -26.07 12.95 -22.05
N LYS A 508 -27.36 13.26 -21.91
CA LYS A 508 -28.09 14.16 -22.81
C LYS A 508 -29.05 15.04 -22.03
N GLN A 509 -29.01 16.33 -22.34
CA GLN A 509 -30.01 17.29 -21.86
C GLN A 509 -31.22 17.30 -22.80
N ASP A 510 -32.39 17.60 -22.24
CA ASP A 510 -33.62 17.86 -23.00
C ASP A 510 -34.50 18.88 -22.26
N SER A 511 -35.76 19.03 -22.67
CA SER A 511 -36.69 20.00 -22.06
C SER A 511 -37.06 19.70 -20.59
N LYS A 512 -36.65 18.55 -20.05
CA LYS A 512 -36.96 18.07 -18.70
C LYS A 512 -35.73 17.64 -17.91
N LEU A 513 -34.54 17.64 -18.51
CA LEU A 513 -33.27 17.40 -17.84
C LEU A 513 -32.25 18.42 -18.31
N HIS A 514 -31.86 19.30 -17.39
CA HIS A 514 -30.86 20.33 -17.63
C HIS A 514 -29.77 20.30 -16.57
N VAL A 515 -28.57 20.76 -16.95
CA VAL A 515 -27.41 20.86 -16.07
C VAL A 515 -27.04 22.33 -15.92
N SER A 516 -26.72 22.73 -14.70
CA SER A 516 -26.13 24.02 -14.40
C SER A 516 -24.76 23.83 -13.76
N ILE A 517 -23.75 24.52 -14.29
CA ILE A 517 -22.41 24.51 -13.69
C ILE A 517 -22.37 25.58 -12.60
N LEU A 518 -22.58 25.15 -11.36
CA LEU A 518 -22.65 26.00 -10.17
C LEU A 518 -22.18 25.21 -8.95
N ASP A 519 -21.68 25.93 -7.95
CA ASP A 519 -21.51 25.36 -6.62
C ASP A 519 -22.88 24.98 -6.03
N GLY A 520 -22.98 23.75 -5.51
CA GLY A 520 -24.23 23.22 -4.96
C GLY A 520 -24.71 23.94 -3.70
N VAL A 521 -23.80 24.38 -2.84
CA VAL A 521 -24.10 25.18 -1.64
C VAL A 521 -24.68 26.54 -2.06
N ASP A 522 -24.03 27.21 -3.02
CA ASP A 522 -24.49 28.50 -3.54
C ASP A 522 -25.84 28.38 -4.25
N PHE A 523 -26.05 27.31 -5.00
CA PHE A 523 -27.33 27.04 -5.66
C PHE A 523 -28.48 26.91 -4.66
N ILE A 524 -28.28 26.19 -3.55
CA ILE A 524 -29.31 26.03 -2.51
C ILE A 524 -29.59 27.36 -1.82
N ARG A 525 -28.56 28.12 -1.42
CA ARG A 525 -28.72 29.45 -0.82
C ARG A 525 -29.51 30.41 -1.72
N GLN A 526 -29.09 30.54 -2.98
CA GLN A 526 -29.77 31.41 -3.95
C GLN A 526 -31.20 30.94 -4.24
N SER A 527 -31.45 29.63 -4.25
CA SER A 527 -32.80 29.09 -4.42
C SER A 527 -33.70 29.44 -3.24
N ALA A 528 -33.16 29.40 -2.01
CA ALA A 528 -33.87 29.76 -0.79
C ALA A 528 -34.21 31.26 -0.77
N GLU A 529 -33.25 32.13 -1.12
CA GLU A 529 -33.44 33.58 -1.24
C GLU A 529 -34.51 33.95 -2.28
N LYS A 530 -34.53 33.23 -3.41
CA LYS A 530 -35.53 33.42 -4.49
C LYS A 530 -36.87 32.74 -4.19
N GLY A 531 -37.00 32.02 -3.07
CA GLY A 531 -38.20 31.28 -2.71
C GLY A 531 -38.54 30.12 -3.66
N LYS A 532 -37.56 29.62 -4.43
CA LYS A 532 -37.77 28.51 -5.38
C LYS A 532 -38.02 27.21 -4.62
N LYS A 533 -38.98 26.41 -5.11
CA LYS A 533 -39.42 25.18 -4.45
C LYS A 533 -39.20 23.95 -5.32
N TYR A 534 -38.81 22.84 -4.71
CA TYR A 534 -38.63 21.54 -5.33
C TYR A 534 -39.45 20.46 -4.61
N ASN A 535 -39.86 19.43 -5.34
CA ASN A 535 -40.50 18.25 -4.76
C ASN A 535 -39.47 17.29 -4.18
N ALA A 536 -38.27 17.24 -4.76
CA ALA A 536 -37.15 16.52 -4.21
C ALA A 536 -35.85 17.30 -4.36
N ILE A 537 -34.99 17.23 -3.35
CA ILE A 537 -33.59 17.68 -3.43
C ILE A 537 -32.73 16.46 -3.12
N LEU A 538 -31.83 16.09 -4.03
CA LEU A 538 -30.93 14.96 -3.89
C LEU A 538 -29.50 15.48 -3.70
N PHE A 539 -28.84 15.04 -2.64
CA PHE A 539 -27.40 15.24 -2.44
C PHE A 539 -26.69 13.93 -2.77
N ASP A 540 -25.98 13.91 -3.90
CA ASP A 540 -25.12 12.82 -4.35
C ASP A 540 -23.73 13.37 -4.72
N VAL A 541 -23.09 14.01 -3.73
CA VAL A 541 -21.82 14.72 -3.92
C VAL A 541 -20.74 14.00 -3.13
N ASP A 542 -19.69 13.55 -3.80
CA ASP A 542 -18.53 12.95 -3.13
C ASP A 542 -17.55 14.02 -2.62
N SER A 543 -16.96 13.78 -1.45
CA SER A 543 -15.89 14.56 -0.84
C SER A 543 -14.56 13.98 -1.29
N LYS A 544 -13.73 14.85 -1.85
CA LYS A 544 -12.39 14.49 -2.31
C LYS A 544 -11.39 14.30 -1.15
N ASP A 545 -11.79 14.65 0.08
CA ASP A 545 -10.97 14.48 1.28
C ASP A 545 -11.42 13.26 2.09
N SER A 546 -10.64 12.18 1.98
CA SER A 546 -10.87 10.93 2.71
C SER A 546 -10.36 10.95 4.16
N SER A 547 -9.63 11.98 4.58
CA SER A 547 -9.04 12.10 5.92
C SER A 547 -10.05 12.42 7.02
N ILE A 548 -11.26 12.87 6.63
CA ILE A 548 -12.27 13.43 7.52
C ILE A 548 -13.20 12.34 8.14
N GLY A 549 -13.01 11.06 7.79
CA GLY A 549 -13.83 9.95 8.33
C GLY A 549 -15.24 9.85 7.72
N MET A 550 -15.59 10.73 6.79
CA MET A 550 -16.82 10.74 6.00
C MET A 550 -16.48 11.17 4.57
N SER A 551 -17.00 10.48 3.56
CA SER A 551 -16.72 10.81 2.16
C SER A 551 -17.92 11.38 1.40
N CYS A 552 -19.16 11.11 1.79
CA CYS A 552 -20.32 11.69 1.10
C CYS A 552 -21.37 12.10 2.14
N PRO A 553 -21.97 13.30 2.07
CA PRO A 553 -21.53 14.46 1.28
C PRO A 553 -20.39 15.25 1.98
N PRO A 554 -19.75 16.23 1.32
CA PRO A 554 -18.85 17.16 2.01
C PRO A 554 -19.53 17.83 3.21
N LYS A 555 -18.79 18.09 4.30
CA LYS A 555 -19.33 18.65 5.57
C LYS A 555 -20.22 19.88 5.39
N GLN A 556 -19.91 20.73 4.40
CA GLN A 556 -20.68 21.94 4.10
C GLN A 556 -22.14 21.64 3.73
N PHE A 557 -22.42 20.47 3.14
CA PHE A 557 -23.77 20.04 2.80
C PHE A 557 -24.63 19.63 4.01
N LEU A 558 -23.98 19.39 5.15
CA LEU A 558 -24.62 19.05 6.43
C LEU A 558 -24.57 20.23 7.41
N ASP A 559 -24.10 21.40 6.98
CA ASP A 559 -24.08 22.60 7.82
C ASP A 559 -25.52 23.01 8.20
N PRO A 560 -25.80 23.34 9.48
CA PRO A 560 -27.15 23.68 9.92
C PRO A 560 -27.82 24.84 9.17
N LEU A 561 -27.05 25.81 8.67
CA LEU A 561 -27.59 26.92 7.88
C LEU A 561 -27.97 26.45 6.48
N LEU A 562 -27.14 25.62 5.86
CA LEU A 562 -27.48 25.07 4.55
C LEU A 562 -28.66 24.10 4.60
N LEU A 563 -28.75 23.27 5.64
CA LEU A 563 -29.90 22.40 5.86
C LEU A 563 -31.20 23.20 6.04
N GLU A 564 -31.12 24.37 6.66
CA GLU A 564 -32.25 25.29 6.75
C GLU A 564 -32.64 25.86 5.38
N ASP A 565 -31.67 26.27 4.56
CA ASP A 565 -31.93 26.76 3.21
C ASP A 565 -32.48 25.65 2.30
N ALA A 566 -31.98 24.42 2.42
CA ALA A 566 -32.52 23.25 1.74
C ALA A 566 -33.98 22.99 2.17
N SER A 567 -34.27 23.07 3.47
CA SER A 567 -35.63 22.96 4.02
C SER A 567 -36.56 24.06 3.47
N LYS A 568 -36.07 25.31 3.36
CA LYS A 568 -36.78 26.41 2.69
C LYS A 568 -36.98 26.15 1.19
N CYS A 569 -36.11 25.41 0.52
CA CYS A 569 -36.26 25.05 -0.89
C CYS A 569 -37.24 23.89 -1.13
N LEU A 570 -37.71 23.19 -0.11
CA LEU A 570 -38.68 22.11 -0.28
C LEU A 570 -40.12 22.63 -0.39
N SER A 571 -40.90 22.02 -1.29
CA SER A 571 -42.36 22.11 -1.28
C SER A 571 -42.95 21.50 0.00
N GLU A 572 -44.24 21.71 0.29
CA GLU A 572 -44.88 21.26 1.53
C GLU A 572 -44.65 19.77 1.82
N LYS A 573 -44.77 18.92 0.79
CA LYS A 573 -44.56 17.47 0.84
C LYS A 573 -43.24 17.02 0.22
N GLY A 574 -42.30 17.96 0.06
CA GLY A 574 -41.03 17.70 -0.59
C GLY A 574 -40.08 16.93 0.32
N LEU A 575 -39.17 16.15 -0.28
CA LEU A 575 -38.19 15.35 0.44
C LEU A 575 -36.76 15.83 0.13
N LEU A 576 -35.91 15.90 1.16
CA LEU A 576 -34.46 15.95 1.00
C LEU A 576 -33.93 14.52 1.10
N ILE A 577 -33.14 14.09 0.11
CA ILE A 577 -32.61 12.73 0.00
C ILE A 577 -31.09 12.83 -0.07
N ILE A 578 -30.40 12.26 0.92
CA ILE A 578 -28.96 12.41 1.09
C ILE A 578 -28.33 11.03 1.01
N ASN A 579 -27.36 10.88 0.11
CA ASN A 579 -26.42 9.78 0.13
C ASN A 579 -25.32 10.09 1.17
N VAL A 580 -25.14 9.24 2.18
CA VAL A 580 -24.13 9.43 3.21
C VAL A 580 -23.17 8.25 3.25
N VAL A 581 -21.86 8.49 3.29
CA VAL A 581 -20.85 7.45 3.46
C VAL A 581 -20.04 7.75 4.72
N ILE A 582 -20.31 6.99 5.78
CA ILE A 582 -19.71 7.16 7.12
C ILE A 582 -18.71 6.04 7.35
N ARG A 583 -17.42 6.38 7.51
CA ARG A 583 -16.36 5.44 7.86
C ARG A 583 -16.11 5.42 9.37
N ASP A 584 -16.25 6.58 10.01
CA ASP A 584 -16.22 6.72 11.47
C ASP A 584 -17.66 6.79 12.03
N GLU A 585 -18.12 5.67 12.61
CA GLU A 585 -19.47 5.53 13.19
C GLU A 585 -19.77 6.57 14.29
N SER A 586 -18.75 7.18 14.91
CA SER A 586 -18.95 8.24 15.91
C SER A 586 -19.60 9.50 15.31
N LEU A 587 -19.44 9.73 14.00
CA LEU A 587 -20.01 10.88 13.29
C LEU A 587 -21.50 10.72 12.97
N ARG A 588 -22.04 9.50 12.99
CA ARG A 588 -23.42 9.22 12.59
C ARG A 588 -24.44 9.91 13.49
N SER A 589 -24.29 9.76 14.81
CA SER A 589 -25.24 10.31 15.78
C SER A 589 -25.33 11.85 15.73
N PRO A 590 -24.21 12.60 15.68
CA PRO A 590 -24.24 14.05 15.42
C PRO A 590 -25.01 14.44 14.16
N ILE A 591 -24.71 13.81 13.02
CA ILE A 591 -25.36 14.13 11.72
C ILE A 591 -26.86 13.93 11.79
N VAL A 592 -27.31 12.78 12.31
CA VAL A 592 -28.74 12.48 12.44
C VAL A 592 -29.42 13.49 13.39
N ASN A 593 -28.75 13.91 14.47
CA ASN A 593 -29.28 14.91 15.39
C ASN A 593 -29.42 16.30 14.75
N ASP A 594 -28.45 16.73 13.95
CA ASP A 594 -28.52 18.01 13.24
C ASP A 594 -29.66 18.03 12.23
N LEU A 595 -29.90 16.91 11.54
CA LEU A 595 -31.06 16.74 10.68
C LEU A 595 -32.38 16.79 11.49
N LYS A 596 -32.44 16.16 12.67
CA LYS A 596 -33.63 16.18 13.55
C LYS A 596 -34.01 17.58 14.02
N ASN A 597 -33.01 18.46 14.16
CA ASN A 597 -33.26 19.85 14.54
C ASN A 597 -33.95 20.66 13.43
N LYS A 598 -33.91 20.20 12.17
CA LYS A 598 -34.46 20.92 11.00
C LYS A 598 -35.63 20.22 10.32
N PHE A 599 -35.75 18.91 10.46
CA PHE A 599 -36.77 18.08 9.81
C PHE A 599 -37.62 17.32 10.83
N VAL A 600 -38.90 17.15 10.52
CA VAL A 600 -39.90 16.53 11.41
C VAL A 600 -39.85 15.01 11.37
N SER A 601 -39.48 14.44 10.23
CA SER A 601 -39.33 13.00 10.08
C SER A 601 -38.08 12.67 9.29
N ILE A 602 -37.30 11.73 9.83
CA ILE A 602 -36.10 11.22 9.21
C ILE A 602 -36.23 9.73 9.04
N VAL A 603 -35.90 9.28 7.84
CA VAL A 603 -35.91 7.87 7.47
C VAL A 603 -34.51 7.50 7.03
N THR A 604 -33.95 6.45 7.61
CA THR A 604 -32.60 5.98 7.26
C THR A 604 -32.65 4.56 6.74
N TYR A 605 -31.85 4.29 5.71
CA TYR A 605 -31.60 2.95 5.20
C TYR A 605 -30.10 2.75 4.94
N LYS A 606 -29.49 1.84 5.72
CA LYS A 606 -28.07 1.48 5.59
C LYS A 606 -27.94 0.27 4.69
N LEU A 607 -27.10 0.37 3.66
CA LEU A 607 -26.81 -0.76 2.78
C LEU A 607 -25.87 -1.73 3.50
N GLU A 608 -26.10 -3.04 3.40
CA GLU A 608 -25.29 -4.03 4.12
C GLU A 608 -23.94 -4.30 3.44
N GLU A 609 -23.93 -4.28 2.10
CA GLU A 609 -22.77 -4.60 1.26
C GLU A 609 -22.01 -3.34 0.80
N ASP A 610 -22.52 -2.15 1.13
CA ASP A 610 -21.95 -0.86 0.73
C ASP A 610 -21.82 0.05 1.96
N LEU A 611 -20.88 1.00 1.95
CA LEU A 611 -20.73 1.95 3.06
C LEU A 611 -21.80 3.06 3.05
N ASN A 612 -22.64 3.08 2.03
CA ASN A 612 -23.68 4.07 1.82
C ASN A 612 -24.87 3.86 2.77
N GLU A 613 -25.35 4.98 3.32
CA GLU A 613 -26.60 5.11 4.06
C GLU A 613 -27.43 6.19 3.38
N ILE A 614 -28.66 5.86 3.00
CA ILE A 614 -29.61 6.82 2.44
C ILE A 614 -30.43 7.42 3.57
N ILE A 615 -30.38 8.74 3.68
CA ILE A 615 -31.15 9.52 4.66
C ILE A 615 -32.20 10.34 3.92
N ILE A 616 -33.47 10.16 4.27
CA ILE A 616 -34.61 10.89 3.69
C ILE A 616 -35.19 11.78 4.79
N CYS A 617 -35.26 13.08 4.54
CA CYS A 617 -35.75 14.07 5.48
C CYS A 617 -37.01 14.75 4.96
N SER A 618 -37.99 14.93 5.85
CA SER A 618 -39.29 15.53 5.55
C SER A 618 -39.69 16.60 6.56
N ARG A 619 -40.44 17.60 6.09
CA ARG A 619 -41.12 18.59 6.94
C ARG A 619 -42.50 18.12 7.41
N GLU A 620 -43.04 17.08 6.77
CA GLU A 620 -44.25 16.39 7.23
C GLU A 620 -43.91 15.28 8.22
N LYS A 621 -44.80 15.08 9.18
CA LYS A 621 -44.75 13.92 10.07
C LYS A 621 -45.17 12.66 9.32
N TYR A 622 -44.28 11.69 9.21
CA TYR A 622 -44.59 10.38 8.67
C TYR A 622 -44.78 9.35 9.80
N GLU A 623 -45.92 8.67 9.78
CA GLU A 623 -46.09 7.43 10.54
C GLU A 623 -45.51 6.25 9.76
N LYS A 624 -45.01 5.24 10.48
CA LYS A 624 -44.38 4.06 9.89
C LYS A 624 -45.30 3.34 8.89
N SER A 625 -46.56 3.16 9.25
CA SER A 625 -47.60 2.57 8.38
C SER A 625 -47.75 3.31 7.05
N ASN A 626 -47.85 4.64 7.10
CA ASN A 626 -48.04 5.49 5.93
C ASN A 626 -46.80 5.49 5.03
N LEU A 627 -45.61 5.59 5.60
CA LEU A 627 -44.37 5.54 4.83
C LEU A 627 -44.16 4.17 4.18
N SER A 628 -44.36 3.07 4.91
CA SER A 628 -44.26 1.73 4.36
C SER A 628 -45.24 1.52 3.20
N SER A 629 -46.44 2.10 3.28
CA SER A 629 -47.40 2.05 2.15
C SER A 629 -46.91 2.83 0.92
N LEU A 630 -46.35 4.03 1.11
CA LEU A 630 -45.81 4.85 0.02
C LEU A 630 -44.57 4.21 -0.60
N ALA A 631 -43.67 3.70 0.22
CA ALA A 631 -42.46 3.01 -0.22
C ALA A 631 -42.81 1.72 -0.98
N LYS A 632 -43.83 0.98 -0.53
CA LYS A 632 -44.34 -0.19 -1.27
C LYS A 632 -44.84 0.19 -2.65
N VAL A 633 -45.71 1.20 -2.74
CA VAL A 633 -46.25 1.68 -4.04
C VAL A 633 -45.14 2.21 -4.96
N ALA A 634 -44.17 2.95 -4.41
CA ALA A 634 -43.05 3.46 -5.18
C ALA A 634 -42.16 2.34 -5.72
N SER A 635 -41.92 1.31 -4.90
CA SER A 635 -41.11 0.16 -5.27
C SER A 635 -41.81 -0.74 -6.30
N GLU A 636 -43.11 -0.98 -6.16
CA GLU A 636 -43.91 -1.71 -7.16
C GLU A 636 -43.85 -1.01 -8.54
N LYS A 637 -43.99 0.33 -8.56
CA LYS A 637 -43.85 1.10 -9.81
C LYS A 637 -42.44 1.03 -10.40
N PHE A 638 -41.41 0.97 -9.54
CA PHE A 638 -40.03 0.82 -9.97
C PHE A 638 -39.81 -0.56 -10.62
N ASP A 639 -40.29 -1.62 -9.97
CA ASP A 639 -40.21 -3.00 -10.47
C ASP A 639 -41.00 -3.19 -11.77
N ASP A 640 -42.20 -2.62 -11.86
CA ASP A 640 -43.00 -2.62 -13.08
C ASP A 640 -42.26 -1.94 -14.23
N PHE A 641 -41.59 -0.82 -13.96
CA PHE A 641 -40.80 -0.11 -14.96
C PHE A 641 -39.61 -0.96 -15.43
N LEU A 642 -38.85 -1.56 -14.51
CA LEU A 642 -37.72 -2.43 -14.88
C LEU A 642 -38.18 -3.67 -15.65
N THR A 643 -39.27 -4.30 -15.22
CA THR A 643 -39.86 -5.47 -15.86
C THR A 643 -40.33 -5.16 -17.28
N LYS A 644 -41.06 -4.06 -17.45
CA LYS A 644 -41.53 -3.59 -18.77
C LYS A 644 -40.38 -3.33 -19.73
N ASN A 645 -39.24 -2.87 -19.22
CA ASN A 645 -38.05 -2.57 -20.02
C ASN A 645 -37.04 -3.73 -20.09
N LYS A 646 -37.37 -4.92 -19.55
CA LYS A 646 -36.53 -6.13 -19.58
C LYS A 646 -35.12 -5.90 -19.03
N VAL A 647 -34.99 -5.19 -17.91
CA VAL A 647 -33.71 -5.02 -17.23
C VAL A 647 -33.32 -6.34 -16.56
N GLU A 648 -32.18 -6.92 -16.95
CA GLU A 648 -31.80 -8.30 -16.64
C GLU A 648 -31.28 -8.51 -15.21
N ASN A 649 -30.80 -7.46 -14.54
CA ASN A 649 -30.26 -7.59 -13.19
C ASN A 649 -31.23 -6.98 -12.18
N ARG A 650 -31.89 -7.88 -11.45
CA ARG A 650 -32.89 -7.57 -10.45
C ARG A 650 -32.28 -7.88 -9.09
N ASP A 651 -31.65 -6.89 -8.46
CA ASP A 651 -31.52 -6.92 -6.99
C ASP A 651 -32.88 -6.57 -6.36
N VAL A 652 -33.95 -7.25 -6.81
CA VAL A 652 -35.34 -6.99 -6.40
C VAL A 652 -35.66 -7.67 -5.08
N ASP A 653 -34.87 -8.68 -4.68
CA ASP A 653 -34.93 -9.30 -3.35
C ASP A 653 -34.66 -8.27 -2.22
N ASP A 654 -34.02 -7.15 -2.54
CA ASP A 654 -33.66 -6.06 -1.64
C ASP A 654 -34.84 -5.10 -1.31
N ILE A 655 -35.94 -5.11 -2.07
CA ILE A 655 -37.05 -4.15 -1.86
C ILE A 655 -37.87 -4.50 -0.61
N LYS A 656 -38.18 -5.78 -0.41
CA LYS A 656 -38.88 -6.22 0.80
C LYS A 656 -37.99 -6.01 2.02
N HIS A 657 -36.71 -6.37 1.89
CA HIS A 657 -35.68 -6.13 2.90
C HIS A 657 -35.53 -4.64 3.24
N PHE A 658 -35.56 -3.77 2.22
CA PHE A 658 -35.60 -2.32 2.38
C PHE A 658 -36.80 -1.89 3.20
N LEU A 659 -38.01 -2.31 2.84
CA LEU A 659 -39.24 -1.96 3.57
C LEU A 659 -39.20 -2.38 5.04
N ASP A 660 -38.65 -3.55 5.34
CA ASP A 660 -38.57 -4.10 6.70
C ASP A 660 -37.51 -3.38 7.55
N ASN A 661 -36.42 -2.89 6.93
CA ASN A 661 -35.30 -2.24 7.61
C ASN A 661 -35.33 -0.70 7.61
N LEU A 662 -36.38 -0.08 7.06
CA LEU A 662 -36.57 1.38 7.19
C LEU A 662 -36.71 1.78 8.65
N GLN A 663 -35.77 2.58 9.13
CA GLN A 663 -35.80 3.16 10.47
C GLN A 663 -36.36 4.57 10.39
N ILE A 664 -37.36 4.87 11.23
CA ILE A 664 -37.94 6.21 11.36
C ILE A 664 -37.58 6.75 12.73
N THR A 665 -37.04 7.97 12.76
CA THR A 665 -36.60 8.62 14.00
C THR A 665 -37.03 10.06 14.10
#